data_AF-A0A8H5GR91-F1
#
_entry.id   AF-A0A8H5GR91-F1
#
_cell.length_a   1.000
_cell.length_b   1.000
_cell.length_c   1.000
_cell.angle_alpha   90.00
_cell.angle_beta   90.00
_cell.angle_gamma   90.00
#
_symmetry.space_group_name_H-M   'P 1'
#
loop_
_entity.id
_entity.type
_entity.pdbx_description
1 polymer ?
#
loop_
_entity_poly.entity_id
_entity_poly.type
_entity_poly.pdbx_seq_one_letter_code
_entity_poly.pdbx_strand_id
1 'polypeptide(L)'
;MEARIVRPVIAAAIPTTSVFCRTFLQSHVRQDDKIRRVVYFSNIPYATDPEELKDFAERFGTLEEISIPNDRNGRPAGFANVTFVNPEDAIACLNYGKTDSAMIGGRRSILHLLEQPRDEALPKYGVLNPLGKMSPPSRTLFLSNLPYDITAKDIDDVFQPFGKIERLNLRMFPFNLRQELLKRDVPICAAQHENGRSRGWGHLVFSAMENAQRVIDAHREDPFMFYNRAIIMDFARDGRKPSDQLYFSGFLGGVDQMKNTLESCRPRFVKLLRDSNTGEPTGTGFLSYNSVEEATAALKYINEELEFTVEYAKGSRGRGMEEGMGASKGTYGALPPVWSSVDASRHRRRLKELDLEADLKEGLAKVMQENVDMDAVKAMQQVTAKMLAENPFIPPLGCPVNEIPPELLAHIFYVGTVMEEEGSDEDEEEEGIALDEWEDDDSDEEEMTVSSSTNTKGTGKEKYSDEKAVMDEEDEESERTLPFQVLVSHVCRHWRDVAVNSTSLWTTIEFSAGVHPDRPKVWMERSKGHPLDIVIDCTAAEDEDLEDALFEVNSITYEVSTMAHSSTSEGAEGAKPEVECFTKEEVAEILDLIVPNVDRWRTLEVTANLYETIYTILERLSQCPEAPLLEMLQMYHYEDCEEYDTFSPPHLSKDFVLFNGNAPRLKDVAMWGVHLDWDGSLSYLNGLRDLELAYHAHDVRPSFETFVSMIHSSPELHTLSLCLSGPTGKQEDWGSSQIEIPSLKELVLCHHEPKYIQSLLPYLVVPNVVNLALDFDSEDYTDFAKMLATPLKGRTKSILAGLEMVKIAGLPSNKKAREMMLEQLANIHSINLNCNGDEEEFFDKLMETSTSGSGQMVVYCPRLVNIATNGIDGKQMKKFVEVRKAAGAPIARVSMSEDDVVDEREEAWLRDHLEELEFFEPSDEEEIEVDVSDIDEEDEDMDTDNA
;
A
#
# COMPACT_ATOMS: atom_id res chain seq x y z
N MET A 1 -15.61 -45.38 -37.17
CA MET A 1 -17.02 -44.95 -37.33
C MET A 1 -17.50 -44.53 -35.95
N GLU A 2 -18.16 -43.38 -35.92
CA GLU A 2 -18.83 -42.75 -34.78
C GLU A 2 -17.97 -42.01 -33.76
N ALA A 3 -17.86 -40.71 -34.08
CA ALA A 3 -17.46 -39.61 -33.24
C ALA A 3 -18.35 -39.49 -31.99
N ARG A 4 -17.71 -39.24 -30.83
CA ARG A 4 -18.38 -38.57 -29.71
C ARG A 4 -18.04 -37.09 -29.79
N ILE A 5 -19.09 -36.33 -30.03
CA ILE A 5 -19.15 -34.88 -30.06
C ILE A 5 -18.77 -34.37 -28.66
N VAL A 6 -17.57 -33.79 -28.55
CA VAL A 6 -17.22 -32.91 -27.44
C VAL A 6 -18.02 -31.62 -27.67
N ARG A 7 -18.91 -31.29 -26.74
CA ARG A 7 -19.61 -30.00 -26.75
C ARG A 7 -18.58 -28.91 -26.42
N PRO A 8 -18.57 -27.76 -27.12
CA PRO A 8 -17.71 -26.65 -26.75
C PRO A 8 -18.19 -26.10 -25.42
N VAL A 9 -17.26 -25.93 -24.48
CA VAL A 9 -17.41 -24.98 -23.37
C VAL A 9 -17.49 -23.61 -24.03
N ILE A 10 -18.67 -23.00 -23.96
CA ILE A 10 -18.83 -21.58 -24.30
C ILE A 10 -18.24 -20.84 -23.12
N ALA A 11 -16.97 -20.44 -23.24
CA ALA A 11 -16.42 -19.35 -22.45
C ALA A 11 -17.17 -18.09 -22.90
N ALA A 12 -18.18 -17.69 -22.12
CA ALA A 12 -18.77 -16.37 -22.26
C ALA A 12 -17.79 -15.41 -21.57
N ALA A 13 -17.11 -14.60 -22.38
CA ALA A 13 -16.35 -13.45 -21.91
C ALA A 13 -17.25 -12.58 -21.03
N ILE A 14 -16.88 -12.40 -19.77
CA ILE A 14 -17.45 -11.38 -18.89
C ILE A 14 -16.78 -10.06 -19.32
N PRO A 15 -17.52 -9.04 -19.77
CA PRO A 15 -16.98 -7.70 -19.91
C PRO A 15 -16.99 -7.01 -18.54
N THR A 16 -15.83 -6.72 -17.99
CA THR A 16 -15.66 -5.74 -16.91
C THR A 16 -14.50 -4.87 -17.34
N THR A 17 -14.80 -3.83 -18.12
CA THR A 17 -13.82 -3.18 -19.02
C THR A 17 -13.35 -1.79 -18.56
N SER A 18 -13.88 -1.20 -17.48
CA SER A 18 -13.42 0.09 -16.91
C SER A 18 -12.91 -0.08 -15.48
N VAL A 19 -11.81 0.59 -15.10
CA VAL A 19 -11.20 0.55 -13.75
C VAL A 19 -12.19 0.93 -12.67
N PHE A 20 -12.99 1.98 -12.82
CA PHE A 20 -13.99 2.34 -11.81
C PHE A 20 -15.19 1.42 -11.75
N CYS A 21 -15.75 0.98 -12.89
CA CYS A 21 -16.77 -0.07 -12.83
C CYS A 21 -16.18 -1.38 -12.27
N ARG A 22 -14.87 -1.58 -12.42
CA ARG A 22 -14.07 -2.61 -11.74
C ARG A 22 -14.00 -2.30 -10.24
N THR A 23 -13.22 -1.38 -9.70
CA THR A 23 -13.19 -1.06 -8.24
C THR A 23 -14.57 -0.87 -7.60
N PHE A 24 -15.47 -0.13 -8.23
CA PHE A 24 -16.82 0.13 -7.70
C PHE A 24 -17.70 -1.14 -7.66
N LEU A 25 -17.52 -2.16 -8.52
CA LEU A 25 -18.30 -3.41 -8.50
C LEU A 25 -17.49 -4.67 -8.12
N GLN A 26 -16.17 -4.65 -8.23
CA GLN A 26 -15.19 -5.73 -8.01
C GLN A 26 -14.72 -5.83 -6.58
N SER A 27 -15.36 -5.15 -5.61
CA SER A 27 -15.21 -5.60 -4.23
C SER A 27 -15.40 -7.12 -4.11
N HIS A 28 -16.16 -7.82 -4.99
CA HIS A 28 -16.17 -9.30 -5.00
C HIS A 28 -16.48 -9.99 -6.36
N VAL A 29 -15.47 -10.46 -7.11
CA VAL A 29 -15.49 -11.73 -7.91
C VAL A 29 -14.04 -12.27 -8.12
N ARG A 30 -13.70 -13.37 -7.43
CA ARG A 30 -12.40 -14.11 -7.36
C ARG A 30 -11.52 -14.31 -8.62
N GLN A 31 -10.20 -14.41 -8.38
CA GLN A 31 -9.27 -15.41 -8.95
C GLN A 31 -8.34 -16.04 -7.88
N ASP A 32 -8.06 -17.35 -8.00
CA ASP A 32 -7.39 -18.23 -7.01
C ASP A 32 -5.93 -17.85 -6.66
N ASP A 33 -5.53 -17.89 -5.38
CA ASP A 33 -4.10 -18.00 -5.04
C ASP A 33 -3.67 -18.85 -3.82
N LYS A 34 -2.37 -19.16 -3.82
CA LYS A 34 -1.68 -20.26 -3.12
C LYS A 34 -1.65 -20.13 -1.60
N ILE A 35 -2.33 -21.08 -0.96
CA ILE A 35 -2.44 -21.33 0.49
C ILE A 35 -1.06 -21.49 1.18
N ARG A 36 -0.52 -20.42 1.79
CA ARG A 36 0.69 -20.43 2.65
C ARG A 36 0.33 -20.88 4.08
N ARG A 37 0.79 -22.06 4.51
CA ARG A 37 0.37 -22.70 5.79
C ARG A 37 1.49 -22.92 6.81
N VAL A 38 2.71 -22.48 6.52
CA VAL A 38 3.87 -22.75 7.39
C VAL A 38 4.28 -21.46 8.08
N VAL A 39 4.37 -21.49 9.41
CA VAL A 39 4.89 -20.40 10.23
C VAL A 39 6.28 -20.77 10.75
N TYR A 40 7.25 -19.93 10.44
CA TYR A 40 8.63 -20.05 10.91
C TYR A 40 8.82 -19.19 12.16
N PHE A 41 9.11 -19.83 13.29
CA PHE A 41 9.41 -19.19 14.56
C PHE A 41 10.90 -19.01 14.70
N SER A 42 11.36 -17.77 14.86
CA SER A 42 12.77 -17.43 15.07
C SER A 42 12.99 -16.77 16.43
N ASN A 43 14.25 -16.74 16.91
CA ASN A 43 14.62 -16.24 18.24
C ASN A 43 14.06 -17.03 19.43
N ILE A 44 13.65 -18.28 19.21
CA ILE A 44 13.24 -19.19 20.29
C ILE A 44 14.47 -19.66 21.09
N PRO A 45 14.33 -19.90 22.41
CA PRO A 45 15.37 -20.53 23.21
C PRO A 45 15.93 -21.82 22.58
N TYR A 46 17.24 -22.03 22.66
CA TYR A 46 17.88 -23.27 22.20
C TYR A 46 17.45 -24.55 22.97
N ALA A 47 16.67 -24.37 24.04
CA ALA A 47 16.11 -25.45 24.84
C ALA A 47 14.56 -25.42 24.82
N THR A 48 13.95 -24.72 23.86
CA THR A 48 12.49 -24.70 23.69
C THR A 48 11.97 -26.12 23.50
N ASP A 49 10.97 -26.46 24.30
CA ASP A 49 10.27 -27.75 24.20
C ASP A 49 9.31 -27.70 23.00
N PRO A 50 9.31 -28.70 22.10
CA PRO A 50 8.30 -28.80 21.05
C PRO A 50 6.86 -28.72 21.57
N GLU A 51 6.57 -29.20 22.78
CA GLU A 51 5.23 -29.07 23.37
C GLU A 51 4.88 -27.63 23.72
N GLU A 52 5.86 -26.78 24.07
CA GLU A 52 5.62 -25.36 24.35
C GLU A 52 5.27 -24.58 23.06
N LEU A 53 5.95 -24.88 21.95
CA LEU A 53 5.63 -24.34 20.63
C LEU A 53 4.28 -24.86 20.12
N LYS A 54 3.97 -26.12 20.42
CA LYS A 54 2.69 -26.74 20.09
C LYS A 54 1.54 -26.08 20.86
N ASP A 55 1.68 -25.96 22.17
CA ASP A 55 0.67 -25.34 23.03
C ASP A 55 0.47 -23.85 22.72
N PHE A 56 1.49 -23.18 22.17
CA PHE A 56 1.36 -21.84 21.62
C PHE A 56 0.61 -21.85 20.29
N ALA A 57 1.05 -22.66 19.33
CA ALA A 57 0.51 -22.62 17.97
C ALA A 57 -0.89 -23.26 17.85
N GLU A 58 -1.24 -24.25 18.67
CA GLU A 58 -2.59 -24.86 18.71
C GLU A 58 -3.68 -23.88 19.17
N ARG A 59 -3.30 -22.70 19.69
CA ARG A 59 -4.25 -21.63 20.03
C ARG A 59 -4.84 -20.97 18.79
N PHE A 60 -4.09 -20.92 17.70
CA PHE A 60 -4.48 -20.27 16.45
C PHE A 60 -5.15 -21.24 15.49
N GLY A 61 -4.91 -22.54 15.64
CA GLY A 61 -5.60 -23.54 14.85
C GLY A 61 -4.97 -24.92 14.86
N THR A 62 -5.42 -25.79 13.97
CA THR A 62 -5.02 -27.20 14.00
C THR A 62 -3.67 -27.40 13.32
N LEU A 63 -2.72 -28.00 14.03
CA LEU A 63 -1.36 -28.21 13.51
C LEU A 63 -1.25 -29.52 12.72
N GLU A 64 -0.66 -29.43 11.53
CA GLU A 64 -0.29 -30.57 10.70
C GLU A 64 1.07 -31.15 11.15
N GLU A 65 2.07 -30.29 11.36
CA GLU A 65 3.43 -30.70 11.71
C GLU A 65 4.19 -29.61 12.48
N ILE A 66 5.04 -30.01 13.44
CA ILE A 66 6.03 -29.11 14.07
C ILE A 66 7.42 -29.71 13.92
N SER A 67 8.36 -28.92 13.42
CA SER A 67 9.75 -29.29 13.24
C SER A 67 10.67 -28.26 13.87
N ILE A 68 11.61 -28.71 14.71
CA ILE A 68 12.68 -27.87 15.28
C ILE A 68 14.02 -28.39 14.75
N PRO A 69 14.56 -27.80 13.66
CA PRO A 69 15.80 -28.27 13.08
C PRO A 69 17.00 -28.05 14.02
N ASN A 70 17.98 -28.95 13.92
CA ASN A 70 19.25 -28.82 14.63
C ASN A 70 20.29 -28.11 13.76
N ASP A 71 21.17 -27.33 14.38
CA ASP A 71 22.34 -26.73 13.77
C ASP A 71 23.38 -27.79 13.34
N ARG A 72 24.43 -27.34 12.64
CA ARG A 72 25.53 -28.19 12.16
C ARG A 72 26.29 -28.93 13.28
N ASN A 73 26.10 -28.54 14.55
CA ASN A 73 26.71 -29.15 15.72
C ASN A 73 25.74 -30.04 16.52
N GLY A 74 24.53 -30.28 16.01
CA GLY A 74 23.51 -31.15 16.60
C GLY A 74 22.74 -30.52 17.78
N ARG A 75 22.75 -29.19 17.92
CA ARG A 75 21.94 -28.45 18.91
C ARG A 75 20.72 -27.83 18.23
N PRO A 76 19.60 -27.59 18.93
CA PRO A 76 18.46 -26.88 18.33
C PRO A 76 18.93 -25.55 17.75
N ALA A 77 18.50 -25.21 16.53
CA ALA A 77 19.05 -24.06 15.80
C ALA A 77 18.46 -22.70 16.22
N GLY A 78 17.61 -22.69 17.25
CA GLY A 78 16.95 -21.49 17.76
C GLY A 78 15.90 -20.94 16.79
N PHE A 79 15.29 -21.85 16.03
CA PHE A 79 14.12 -21.61 15.20
C PHE A 79 13.30 -22.90 15.05
N ALA A 80 12.03 -22.79 14.66
CA ALA A 80 11.12 -23.89 14.42
C ALA A 80 10.21 -23.60 13.22
N ASN A 81 9.74 -24.65 12.55
CA ASN A 81 8.66 -24.57 11.57
C ASN A 81 7.42 -25.19 12.18
N VAL A 82 6.29 -24.51 12.05
CA VAL A 82 4.98 -25.00 12.44
C VAL A 82 4.09 -24.95 11.21
N THR A 83 3.64 -26.10 10.75
CA THR A 83 2.72 -26.21 9.62
C THR A 83 1.32 -26.39 10.14
N PHE A 84 0.43 -25.48 9.75
CA PHE A 84 -0.98 -25.52 10.06
C PHE A 84 -1.75 -26.30 8.99
N VAL A 85 -2.88 -26.89 9.38
CA VAL A 85 -3.77 -27.56 8.42
C VAL A 85 -4.40 -26.52 7.48
N ASN A 86 -4.76 -25.35 8.00
CA ASN A 86 -5.34 -24.23 7.25
C ASN A 86 -4.34 -23.04 7.14
N PRO A 87 -4.38 -22.26 6.05
CA PRO A 87 -3.54 -21.06 5.88
C PRO A 87 -3.92 -19.94 6.83
N GLU A 88 -5.22 -19.78 7.06
CA GLU A 88 -5.78 -18.73 7.92
C GLU A 88 -5.21 -18.86 9.34
N ASP A 89 -5.11 -20.08 9.89
CA ASP A 89 -4.51 -20.35 11.20
C ASP A 89 -3.01 -19.94 11.25
N ALA A 90 -2.28 -20.12 10.14
CA ALA A 90 -0.88 -19.72 10.03
C ALA A 90 -0.72 -18.18 9.97
N ILE A 91 -1.63 -17.51 9.26
CA ILE A 91 -1.68 -16.05 9.17
C ILE A 91 -2.08 -15.45 10.52
N ALA A 92 -3.08 -16.02 11.20
CA ALA A 92 -3.49 -15.62 12.55
C ALA A 92 -2.33 -15.78 13.54
N CYS A 93 -1.59 -16.89 13.47
CA CYS A 93 -0.41 -17.10 14.30
C CYS A 93 0.71 -16.07 14.02
N LEU A 94 0.91 -15.69 12.75
CA LEU A 94 1.87 -14.65 12.37
C LEU A 94 1.43 -13.27 12.86
N ASN A 95 0.16 -12.90 12.64
CA ASN A 95 -0.39 -11.61 13.03
C ASN A 95 -0.36 -11.45 14.54
N TYR A 96 -0.68 -12.52 15.30
CA TYR A 96 -0.48 -12.53 16.75
C TYR A 96 0.98 -12.27 17.13
N GLY A 97 1.96 -12.77 16.39
CA GLY A 97 3.38 -12.47 16.65
C GLY A 97 3.83 -11.05 16.29
N LYS A 98 3.04 -10.31 15.48
CA LYS A 98 3.27 -8.91 15.11
C LYS A 98 2.64 -7.96 16.14
N THR A 99 1.40 -8.24 16.56
CA THR A 99 0.63 -7.42 17.50
C THR A 99 0.99 -7.74 18.95
N ASP A 100 1.10 -9.01 19.28
CA ASP A 100 1.38 -9.50 20.61
C ASP A 100 2.79 -10.12 20.66
N SER A 101 3.50 -9.90 21.75
CA SER A 101 4.87 -10.46 21.82
C SER A 101 4.78 -12.00 21.86
N ALA A 102 5.18 -12.69 20.78
CA ALA A 102 5.18 -14.17 20.76
C ALA A 102 6.23 -14.75 21.73
N MET A 103 5.91 -14.77 23.02
CA MET A 103 6.85 -15.11 24.09
C MET A 103 6.99 -16.63 24.24
N ILE A 104 8.08 -17.19 23.70
CA ILE A 104 8.41 -18.61 23.83
C ILE A 104 9.61 -18.75 24.78
N GLY A 105 9.43 -19.46 25.90
CA GLY A 105 10.43 -19.63 26.96
C GLY A 105 11.01 -18.32 27.49
N GLY A 106 10.18 -17.27 27.58
CA GLY A 106 10.56 -15.94 28.08
C GLY A 106 11.32 -15.08 27.05
N ARG A 107 11.27 -15.41 25.77
CA ARG A 107 11.83 -14.61 24.67
C ARG A 107 10.77 -14.26 23.65
N ARG A 108 10.77 -13.01 23.17
CA ARG A 108 9.95 -12.61 22.02
C ARG A 108 10.48 -13.32 20.78
N SER A 109 9.68 -14.22 20.24
CA SER A 109 9.93 -14.93 18.99
C SER A 109 9.52 -14.02 17.84
N ILE A 110 10.20 -14.14 16.71
CA ILE A 110 9.88 -13.42 15.49
C ILE A 110 9.35 -14.45 14.50
N LEU A 111 8.13 -14.24 14.02
CA LEU A 111 7.41 -15.20 13.17
C LEU A 111 7.48 -14.75 11.71
N HIS A 112 7.50 -15.70 10.77
CA HIS A 112 7.42 -15.44 9.34
C HIS A 112 6.52 -16.49 8.66
N LEU A 113 5.68 -16.08 7.70
CA LEU A 113 4.96 -17.02 6.84
C LEU A 113 5.90 -17.59 5.79
N LEU A 114 5.85 -18.91 5.56
CA LEU A 114 6.59 -19.62 4.53
C LEU A 114 5.65 -20.49 3.69
N GLU A 115 6.02 -20.68 2.43
CA GLU A 115 5.34 -21.64 1.55
C GLU A 115 5.64 -23.10 1.91
N GLN A 116 6.86 -23.39 2.40
CA GLN A 116 7.30 -24.73 2.77
C GLN A 116 8.22 -24.71 4.01
N PRO A 117 8.25 -25.79 4.84
CA PRO A 117 9.13 -25.88 5.99
C PRO A 117 10.61 -25.85 5.58
N ARG A 118 11.45 -25.15 6.36
CA ARG A 118 12.89 -25.03 6.08
C ARG A 118 13.73 -25.78 7.11
N ASP A 119 14.68 -26.58 6.63
CA ASP A 119 15.66 -27.29 7.48
C ASP A 119 16.84 -26.42 7.90
N GLU A 120 17.06 -25.31 7.22
CA GLU A 120 18.08 -24.31 7.54
C GLU A 120 17.42 -23.04 8.07
N ALA A 121 18.10 -22.35 8.99
CA ALA A 121 17.58 -21.09 9.51
C ALA A 121 17.40 -20.11 8.35
N LEU A 122 16.30 -19.34 8.35
CA LEU A 122 16.25 -18.11 7.58
C LEU A 122 17.53 -17.32 7.86
N PRO A 123 18.19 -16.71 6.84
CA PRO A 123 19.38 -15.91 7.04
C PRO A 123 19.12 -14.91 8.16
N LYS A 124 19.66 -15.17 9.36
CA LYS A 124 19.41 -14.28 10.50
C LYS A 124 20.06 -12.95 10.15
N TYR A 125 19.28 -11.88 10.19
CA TYR A 125 19.79 -10.54 10.46
C TYR A 125 20.82 -10.67 11.58
N GLY A 126 22.09 -10.48 11.19
CA GLY A 126 23.23 -10.96 11.93
C GLY A 126 23.37 -10.30 13.29
N VAL A 127 24.28 -10.83 14.08
CA VAL A 127 24.70 -10.40 15.43
C VAL A 127 25.37 -9.00 15.43
N LEU A 128 25.18 -8.21 14.37
CA LEU A 128 25.52 -6.80 14.20
C LEU A 128 24.43 -6.19 13.30
N ASN A 129 24.02 -4.96 13.62
CA ASN A 129 23.05 -4.09 12.93
C ASN A 129 22.64 -4.54 11.49
N PRO A 130 21.36 -4.81 11.20
CA PRO A 130 20.87 -5.49 9.97
C PRO A 130 21.16 -4.82 8.62
N LEU A 131 21.69 -3.59 8.59
CA LEU A 131 22.04 -2.86 7.35
C LEU A 131 23.52 -3.01 6.92
N GLY A 132 24.31 -3.89 7.56
CA GLY A 132 25.69 -4.18 7.13
C GLY A 132 26.72 -3.03 7.26
N LYS A 133 26.31 -1.79 7.58
CA LYS A 133 27.18 -0.66 7.90
C LYS A 133 27.14 -0.39 9.40
N MET A 134 28.15 -0.85 10.14
CA MET A 134 28.40 -0.36 11.49
C MET A 134 28.59 1.17 11.45
N SER A 135 28.10 1.86 12.47
CA SER A 135 28.32 3.30 12.59
C SER A 135 29.84 3.61 12.66
N PRO A 136 30.30 4.80 12.21
CA PRO A 136 31.73 5.13 12.22
C PRO A 136 32.34 4.90 13.61
N PRO A 137 33.55 4.33 13.71
CA PRO A 137 34.09 3.93 14.99
C PRO A 137 34.22 5.12 15.95
N SER A 138 33.65 4.93 17.14
CA SER A 138 33.51 5.94 18.18
C SER A 138 34.04 5.38 19.50
N ARG A 139 34.30 6.26 20.47
CA ARG A 139 34.63 5.84 21.84
C ARG A 139 33.41 5.34 22.62
N THR A 140 32.20 5.52 22.07
CA THR A 140 30.94 5.13 22.69
C THR A 140 30.33 3.97 21.93
N LEU A 141 29.95 2.92 22.64
CA LEU A 141 29.21 1.77 22.13
C LEU A 141 27.75 1.87 22.57
N PHE A 142 26.84 1.56 21.66
CA PHE A 142 25.44 1.30 21.93
C PHE A 142 25.27 -0.21 22.17
N LEU A 143 24.64 -0.56 23.29
CA LEU A 143 24.34 -1.92 23.69
C LEU A 143 22.82 -2.10 23.67
N SER A 144 22.30 -2.98 22.83
CA SER A 144 20.88 -3.35 22.77
C SER A 144 20.67 -4.85 22.99
N ASN A 145 19.40 -5.24 23.18
CA ASN A 145 19.00 -6.59 23.57
C ASN A 145 19.59 -7.04 24.93
N LEU A 146 19.82 -6.11 25.84
CA LEU A 146 20.26 -6.41 27.19
C LEU A 146 19.11 -7.01 28.02
N PRO A 147 19.37 -8.01 28.89
CA PRO A 147 18.39 -8.46 29.88
C PRO A 147 17.91 -7.30 30.78
N TYR A 148 16.61 -7.25 31.08
CA TYR A 148 16.02 -6.16 31.87
C TYR A 148 16.48 -6.12 33.35
N ASP A 149 17.02 -7.23 33.85
CA ASP A 149 17.60 -7.39 35.18
C ASP A 149 19.12 -7.17 35.20
N ILE A 150 19.73 -6.81 34.07
CA ILE A 150 21.17 -6.54 34.01
C ILE A 150 21.52 -5.31 34.86
N THR A 151 22.62 -5.41 35.61
CA THR A 151 23.12 -4.30 36.41
C THR A 151 24.31 -3.62 35.72
N ALA A 152 24.55 -2.35 36.07
CA ALA A 152 25.73 -1.64 35.60
C ALA A 152 27.03 -2.38 35.97
N LYS A 153 27.04 -3.08 37.11
CA LYS A 153 28.17 -3.88 37.56
C LYS A 153 28.41 -5.09 36.65
N ASP A 154 27.35 -5.76 36.19
CA ASP A 154 27.50 -6.92 35.29
C ASP A 154 28.15 -6.50 33.96
N ILE A 155 27.75 -5.35 33.43
CA ILE A 155 28.35 -4.77 32.22
C ILE A 155 29.80 -4.34 32.48
N ASP A 156 30.07 -3.65 33.59
CA ASP A 156 31.42 -3.26 33.96
C ASP A 156 32.35 -4.47 34.11
N ASP A 157 31.94 -5.52 34.82
CA ASP A 157 32.75 -6.72 35.06
C ASP A 157 33.15 -7.43 33.74
N VAL A 158 32.28 -7.38 32.72
CA VAL A 158 32.55 -7.98 31.39
C VAL A 158 33.41 -7.08 30.50
N PHE A 159 33.19 -5.77 30.50
CA PHE A 159 33.84 -4.85 29.54
C PHE A 159 35.08 -4.13 30.08
N GLN A 160 35.27 -4.06 31.41
CA GLN A 160 36.45 -3.47 32.05
C GLN A 160 37.79 -4.07 31.57
N PRO A 161 37.93 -5.38 31.27
CA PRO A 161 39.18 -5.96 30.76
C PRO A 161 39.65 -5.36 29.43
N PHE A 162 38.72 -4.82 28.61
CA PHE A 162 39.03 -4.29 27.28
C PHE A 162 39.54 -2.85 27.31
N GLY A 163 39.31 -2.12 28.41
CA GLY A 163 39.81 -0.77 28.61
C GLY A 163 39.14 -0.04 29.77
N LYS A 164 39.66 1.14 30.12
CA LYS A 164 39.05 1.97 31.16
C LYS A 164 37.72 2.54 30.65
N ILE A 165 36.63 2.17 31.31
CA ILE A 165 35.28 2.72 31.10
C ILE A 165 35.23 4.11 31.75
N GLU A 166 34.85 5.13 30.99
CA GLU A 166 34.65 6.50 31.49
C GLU A 166 33.23 6.72 31.99
N ARG A 167 32.25 6.15 31.28
CA ARG A 167 30.84 6.32 31.60
C ARG A 167 30.06 5.12 31.08
N LEU A 168 29.28 4.51 31.97
CA LEU A 168 28.25 3.55 31.60
C LEU A 168 26.90 4.18 31.90
N ASN A 169 26.07 4.32 30.87
CA ASN A 169 24.71 4.83 30.97
C ASN A 169 23.72 3.71 30.62
N LEU A 170 23.35 2.93 31.63
CA LEU A 170 22.28 1.95 31.52
C LEU A 170 20.94 2.69 31.66
N ARG A 171 20.03 2.57 30.69
CA ARG A 171 18.72 3.21 30.81
C ARG A 171 17.87 2.43 31.82
N MET A 172 17.42 3.12 32.86
CA MET A 172 16.57 2.57 33.92
C MET A 172 15.16 3.15 33.82
N PHE A 173 14.15 2.42 34.29
CA PHE A 173 12.82 2.98 34.56
C PHE A 173 12.90 3.97 35.74
N PRO A 174 12.23 5.14 35.68
CA PRO A 174 12.25 6.13 36.76
C PRO A 174 11.55 5.62 38.03
N PHE A 175 12.14 5.91 39.20
CA PHE A 175 11.75 5.34 40.50
C PHE A 175 10.40 5.86 41.06
N ASN A 176 9.81 6.89 40.46
CA ASN A 176 8.60 7.54 40.97
C ASN A 176 7.28 6.94 40.46
N LEU A 177 7.33 5.90 39.62
CA LEU A 177 6.17 5.08 39.29
C LEU A 177 5.80 4.11 40.44
N ARG A 178 6.07 4.48 41.70
CA ARG A 178 5.84 3.62 42.87
C ARG A 178 4.63 4.02 43.70
N GLN A 179 4.10 5.25 43.59
CA GLN A 179 2.94 5.67 44.38
C GLN A 179 1.60 5.63 43.64
N GLU A 180 1.59 5.65 42.31
CA GLU A 180 0.35 5.49 41.53
C GLU A 180 0.09 4.04 41.11
N LEU A 181 1.13 3.24 40.85
CA LEU A 181 0.99 1.79 40.64
C LEU A 181 0.65 1.00 41.91
N LEU A 182 0.73 1.62 43.10
CA LEU A 182 0.24 1.02 44.36
C LEU A 182 -1.30 1.05 44.50
N LYS A 183 -2.03 1.67 43.55
CA LYS A 183 -3.49 1.74 43.58
C LYS A 183 -4.20 0.75 42.66
N ARG A 184 -3.46 0.00 41.84
CA ARG A 184 -4.00 -1.04 40.96
C ARG A 184 -3.38 -2.38 41.36
N ASP A 185 -4.23 -3.35 41.71
CA ASP A 185 -3.84 -4.67 42.21
C ASP A 185 -3.20 -5.52 41.09
N VAL A 186 -1.95 -5.24 40.74
CA VAL A 186 -1.14 -6.08 39.83
C VAL A 186 -0.10 -6.83 40.66
N PRO A 187 0.03 -8.18 40.56
CA PRO A 187 1.02 -8.93 41.32
C PRO A 187 2.42 -8.70 40.75
N ILE A 188 3.12 -7.70 41.30
CA ILE A 188 4.55 -7.50 41.04
C ILE A 188 5.31 -8.69 41.67
N CYS A 189 5.82 -9.59 40.84
CA CYS A 189 6.91 -10.49 41.19
C CYS A 189 8.17 -9.66 41.51
N ALA A 190 8.21 -9.15 42.73
CA ALA A 190 9.25 -8.27 43.24
C ALA A 190 10.57 -9.06 43.44
N ALA A 191 11.43 -9.04 42.43
CA ALA A 191 12.86 -9.19 42.67
C ALA A 191 13.38 -7.87 43.25
N GLN A 192 13.79 -7.93 44.51
CA GLN A 192 14.32 -6.84 45.31
C GLN A 192 15.62 -6.29 44.70
N HIS A 193 15.55 -5.17 44.00
CA HIS A 193 16.74 -4.34 43.76
C HIS A 193 16.43 -2.88 44.07
N GLU A 194 17.22 -2.30 44.97
CA GLU A 194 17.06 -0.93 45.48
C GLU A 194 17.26 0.17 44.40
N ASN A 195 17.61 -0.21 43.16
CA ASN A 195 18.13 0.70 42.12
C ASN A 195 17.33 0.75 40.80
N GLY A 196 16.14 0.14 40.71
CA GLY A 196 15.28 0.15 39.50
C GLY A 196 15.57 -0.95 38.47
N ARG A 197 14.72 -1.09 37.43
CA ARG A 197 14.79 -2.08 36.32
C ARG A 197 15.38 -1.44 35.05
N SER A 198 16.18 -2.17 34.28
CA SER A 198 16.74 -1.66 33.00
C SER A 198 15.66 -1.65 31.90
N ARG A 199 15.78 -0.75 30.92
CA ARG A 199 14.96 -0.71 29.69
C ARG A 199 15.53 -1.59 28.56
N GLY A 200 16.55 -2.41 28.85
CA GLY A 200 17.08 -3.40 27.90
C GLY A 200 18.08 -2.84 26.88
N TRP A 201 18.54 -1.61 27.07
CA TRP A 201 19.61 -0.99 26.27
C TRP A 201 20.39 0.07 27.05
N GLY A 202 21.58 0.43 26.57
CA GLY A 202 22.45 1.42 27.20
C GLY A 202 23.62 1.87 26.35
N HIS A 203 24.36 2.87 26.83
CA HIS A 203 25.57 3.39 26.19
C HIS A 203 26.80 3.17 27.07
N LEU A 204 27.87 2.68 26.48
CA LEU A 204 29.15 2.42 27.14
C LEU A 204 30.25 3.27 26.52
N VAL A 205 30.82 4.22 27.27
CA VAL A 205 31.87 5.14 26.83
C VAL A 205 33.22 4.70 27.37
N PHE A 206 34.16 4.42 26.47
CA PHE A 206 35.56 4.13 26.80
C PHE A 206 36.43 5.38 26.76
N SER A 207 37.56 5.34 27.48
CA SER A 207 38.54 6.42 27.47
C SER A 207 39.30 6.58 26.14
N ALA A 208 39.23 5.58 25.25
CA ALA A 208 39.86 5.60 23.94
C ALA A 208 39.02 4.78 22.95
N MET A 209 38.89 5.28 21.71
CA MET A 209 38.19 4.62 20.60
C MET A 209 38.74 3.21 20.30
N GLU A 210 40.05 3.01 20.45
CA GLU A 210 40.69 1.71 20.27
C GLU A 210 40.17 0.63 21.24
N ASN A 211 39.74 1.02 22.44
CA ASN A 211 39.21 0.06 23.42
C ASN A 211 37.78 -0.37 23.02
N ALA A 212 36.97 0.56 22.51
CA ALA A 212 35.63 0.26 21.99
C ALA A 212 35.71 -0.66 20.75
N GLN A 213 36.68 -0.41 19.85
CA GLN A 213 36.92 -1.28 18.70
C GLN A 213 37.31 -2.71 19.10
N ARG A 214 38.18 -2.89 20.11
CA ARG A 214 38.52 -4.23 20.61
C ARG A 214 37.34 -5.00 21.17
N VAL A 215 36.36 -4.31 21.76
CA VAL A 215 35.13 -4.95 22.25
C VAL A 215 34.28 -5.42 21.08
N ILE A 216 34.11 -4.62 20.03
CA ILE A 216 33.42 -5.01 18.79
C ILE A 216 34.11 -6.21 18.13
N ASP A 217 35.43 -6.17 17.99
CA ASP A 217 36.20 -7.26 17.36
C ASP A 217 36.05 -8.56 18.16
N ALA A 218 36.13 -8.49 19.49
CA ALA A 218 35.92 -9.63 20.37
C ALA A 218 34.48 -10.16 20.32
N HIS A 219 33.49 -9.27 20.25
CA HIS A 219 32.07 -9.64 20.12
C HIS A 219 31.78 -10.32 18.77
N ARG A 220 32.49 -9.94 17.69
CA ARG A 220 32.38 -10.56 16.37
C ARG A 220 32.97 -11.97 16.33
N GLU A 221 34.05 -12.22 17.07
CA GLU A 221 34.68 -13.54 17.17
C GLU A 221 33.91 -14.49 18.11
N ASP A 222 33.47 -14.00 19.27
CA ASP A 222 32.68 -14.74 20.25
C ASP A 222 31.63 -13.80 20.88
N PRO A 223 30.35 -13.90 20.45
CA PRO A 223 29.30 -13.00 20.90
C PRO A 223 29.18 -12.98 22.43
N PHE A 224 29.27 -11.78 23.00
CA PHE A 224 29.03 -11.57 24.43
C PHE A 224 27.60 -11.94 24.78
N MET A 225 27.48 -12.81 25.78
CA MET A 225 26.22 -13.32 26.29
C MET A 225 25.99 -12.82 27.71
N PHE A 226 24.85 -12.18 27.95
CA PHE A 226 24.38 -11.85 29.30
C PHE A 226 23.11 -12.64 29.59
N TYR A 227 23.11 -13.41 30.69
CA TYR A 227 21.98 -14.26 31.08
C TYR A 227 21.39 -15.10 29.92
N ASN A 228 22.28 -15.72 29.11
CA ASN A 228 21.97 -16.50 27.90
C ASN A 228 21.40 -15.70 26.71
N ARG A 229 21.46 -14.37 26.70
CA ARG A 229 21.08 -13.50 25.58
C ARG A 229 22.32 -12.93 24.91
N ALA A 230 22.41 -13.04 23.58
CA ALA A 230 23.44 -12.34 22.81
C ALA A 230 23.06 -10.86 22.75
N ILE A 231 23.97 -10.00 23.19
CA ILE A 231 23.76 -8.56 23.06
C ILE A 231 23.97 -8.15 21.61
N ILE A 232 23.33 -7.08 21.20
CA ILE A 232 23.58 -6.43 19.91
C ILE A 232 24.40 -5.18 20.21
N MET A 233 25.45 -4.95 19.42
CA MET A 233 26.43 -3.90 19.67
C MET A 233 26.74 -3.11 18.39
N ASP A 234 26.74 -1.77 18.50
CA ASP A 234 27.19 -0.86 17.44
C ASP A 234 27.93 0.35 18.05
N PHE A 235 28.63 1.14 17.24
CA PHE A 235 29.12 2.44 17.68
C PHE A 235 27.96 3.44 17.80
N ALA A 236 27.98 4.27 18.83
CA ALA A 236 26.95 5.30 19.00
C ALA A 236 27.16 6.44 17.99
N ARG A 237 26.08 6.86 17.32
CA ARG A 237 26.07 8.00 16.37
C ARG A 237 26.42 9.32 17.10
N ASP A 238 27.14 10.22 16.44
CA ASP A 238 27.51 11.53 17.01
C ASP A 238 26.27 12.37 17.37
N GLY A 239 26.33 13.08 18.50
CA GLY A 239 25.23 13.88 19.02
C GLY A 239 24.79 15.00 18.06
N ARG A 240 23.51 15.40 18.18
CA ARG A 240 22.88 16.45 17.34
C ARG A 240 23.69 17.75 17.33
N LYS A 241 23.74 18.43 16.18
CA LYS A 241 24.48 19.69 16.01
C LYS A 241 23.97 20.76 16.99
N PRO A 242 24.85 21.60 17.57
CA PRO A 242 24.43 22.65 18.49
C PRO A 242 23.39 23.60 17.87
N SER A 243 22.28 23.80 18.59
CA SER A 243 21.16 24.67 18.24
C SER A 243 20.82 25.57 19.43
N ASP A 244 20.17 26.70 19.16
CA ASP A 244 19.58 27.60 20.16
C ASP A 244 18.23 27.07 20.70
N GLN A 245 17.74 25.97 20.14
CA GLN A 245 16.57 25.22 20.58
C GLN A 245 16.97 23.90 21.22
N LEU A 246 16.35 23.59 22.35
CA LEU A 246 16.52 22.33 23.06
C LEU A 246 15.19 21.60 23.16
N TYR A 247 15.20 20.29 22.94
CA TYR A 247 14.08 19.40 23.22
C TYR A 247 14.26 18.79 24.62
N PHE A 248 13.21 18.78 25.44
CA PHE A 248 13.23 18.15 26.75
C PHE A 248 12.19 17.03 26.86
N SER A 249 12.51 16.02 27.66
CA SER A 249 11.62 14.91 27.96
C SER A 249 11.72 14.48 29.42
N GLY A 250 10.59 14.06 29.97
CA GLY A 250 10.48 13.58 31.36
C GLY A 250 10.18 14.65 32.40
N PHE A 251 9.57 15.78 32.02
CA PHE A 251 9.13 16.83 32.96
C PHE A 251 7.61 16.84 33.10
N LEU A 252 7.10 16.36 34.23
CA LEU A 252 5.65 16.19 34.48
C LEU A 252 4.97 17.45 35.06
N GLY A 253 5.64 18.61 35.04
CA GLY A 253 5.10 19.87 35.57
C GLY A 253 4.52 20.81 34.50
N GLY A 254 3.74 21.79 34.93
CA GLY A 254 3.19 22.83 34.04
C GLY A 254 4.23 23.89 33.61
N VAL A 255 3.87 24.74 32.63
CA VAL A 255 4.77 25.79 32.07
C VAL A 255 5.37 26.69 33.16
N ASP A 256 4.58 27.07 34.17
CA ASP A 256 5.05 27.95 35.25
C ASP A 256 6.03 27.24 36.19
N GLN A 257 5.85 25.93 36.41
CA GLN A 257 6.79 25.13 37.18
C GLN A 257 8.11 24.93 36.42
N MET A 258 8.03 24.74 35.10
CA MET A 258 9.23 24.68 34.24
C MET A 258 9.99 26.00 34.27
N LYS A 259 9.30 27.15 34.15
CA LYS A 259 9.92 28.48 34.23
C LYS A 259 10.58 28.75 35.58
N ASN A 260 9.96 28.32 36.68
CA ASN A 260 10.55 28.43 38.02
C ASN A 260 11.78 27.52 38.18
N THR A 261 11.72 26.28 37.69
CA THR A 261 12.84 25.34 37.76
C THR A 261 14.03 25.81 36.94
N LEU A 262 13.75 26.46 35.80
CA LEU A 262 14.75 27.02 34.90
C LEU A 262 15.06 28.51 35.14
N GLU A 263 14.70 29.08 36.30
CA GLU A 263 14.92 30.51 36.61
C GLU A 263 16.42 30.91 36.51
N SER A 264 17.32 29.96 36.78
CA SER A 264 18.77 30.16 36.68
C SER A 264 19.29 30.14 35.23
N CYS A 265 18.59 29.45 34.32
CA CYS A 265 18.98 29.32 32.90
C CYS A 265 18.18 30.25 31.98
N ARG A 266 17.02 30.75 32.42
CA ARG A 266 16.15 31.73 31.74
C ARG A 266 15.89 31.44 30.26
N PRO A 267 15.16 30.36 29.91
CA PRO A 267 14.72 30.14 28.54
C PRO A 267 13.84 31.30 28.05
N ARG A 268 14.02 31.69 26.77
CA ARG A 268 13.21 32.72 26.09
C ARG A 268 11.78 32.25 25.91
N PHE A 269 11.60 30.99 25.54
CA PHE A 269 10.29 30.37 25.34
C PHE A 269 10.29 28.94 25.86
N VAL A 270 9.16 28.51 26.40
CA VAL A 270 8.92 27.14 26.87
C VAL A 270 7.63 26.68 26.22
N LYS A 271 7.72 25.66 25.35
CA LYS A 271 6.57 24.99 24.74
C LYS A 271 6.46 23.60 25.34
N LEU A 272 5.36 23.28 26.02
CA LEU A 272 5.04 21.90 26.41
C LEU A 272 4.19 21.29 25.30
N LEU A 273 4.50 20.05 24.93
CA LEU A 273 3.64 19.27 24.05
C LEU A 273 2.50 18.68 24.87
N ARG A 274 1.33 18.59 24.23
CA ARG A 274 0.11 18.01 24.78
C ARG A 274 -0.33 16.90 23.87
N ASP A 275 -0.90 15.87 24.47
CA ASP A 275 -1.53 14.76 23.78
C ASP A 275 -2.75 15.29 23.02
N SER A 276 -2.89 14.91 21.75
CA SER A 276 -3.93 15.40 20.83
C SER A 276 -5.33 14.93 21.23
N ASN A 277 -5.43 13.72 21.79
CA ASN A 277 -6.71 13.08 22.14
C ASN A 277 -7.20 13.50 23.52
N THR A 278 -6.29 13.73 24.47
CA THR A 278 -6.62 13.96 25.88
C THR A 278 -6.34 15.39 26.36
N GLY A 279 -5.52 16.17 25.64
CA GLY A 279 -5.11 17.52 26.00
C GLY A 279 -4.15 17.63 27.19
N GLU A 280 -3.75 16.49 27.77
CA GLU A 280 -2.83 16.45 28.91
C GLU A 280 -1.37 16.69 28.50
N PRO A 281 -0.50 17.22 29.38
CA PRO A 281 0.90 17.44 29.06
C PRO A 281 1.65 16.10 28.92
N THR A 282 2.29 15.85 27.78
CA THR A 282 3.04 14.59 27.50
C THR A 282 4.35 14.48 28.27
N GLY A 283 4.67 15.48 29.10
CA GLY A 283 5.94 15.58 29.81
C GLY A 283 7.15 15.89 28.92
N THR A 284 6.91 16.27 27.67
CA THR A 284 7.94 16.64 26.68
C THR A 284 7.69 18.03 26.10
N GLY A 285 8.72 18.64 25.50
CA GLY A 285 8.58 19.99 24.95
C GLY A 285 9.87 20.62 24.44
N PHE A 286 9.80 21.91 24.12
CA PHE A 286 10.90 22.70 23.59
C PHE A 286 11.25 23.90 24.46
N LEU A 287 12.55 24.17 24.58
CA LEU A 287 13.14 25.34 25.22
C LEU A 287 13.92 26.14 24.18
N SER A 288 13.53 27.40 23.99
CA SER A 288 14.22 28.33 23.09
C SER A 288 15.14 29.25 23.88
N TYR A 289 16.36 29.48 23.38
CA TYR A 289 17.33 30.44 23.94
C TYR A 289 17.69 31.51 22.91
N ASN A 290 18.35 32.59 23.33
CA ASN A 290 18.72 33.66 22.40
C ASN A 290 19.99 33.36 21.59
N SER A 291 20.74 32.34 22.00
CA SER A 291 21.98 31.91 21.35
C SER A 291 22.23 30.43 21.59
N VAL A 292 23.01 29.83 20.69
CA VAL A 292 23.47 28.45 20.82
C VAL A 292 24.33 28.28 22.07
N GLU A 293 25.09 29.29 22.48
CA GLU A 293 25.92 29.28 23.68
C GLU A 293 25.08 29.19 24.97
N GLU A 294 23.97 29.94 25.04
CA GLU A 294 23.03 29.88 26.16
C GLU A 294 22.33 28.51 26.23
N ALA A 295 21.87 28.00 25.08
CA ALA A 295 21.28 26.67 24.98
C ALA A 295 22.28 25.56 25.38
N THR A 296 23.54 25.69 24.99
CA THR A 296 24.60 24.72 25.34
C THR A 296 24.90 24.72 26.84
N ALA A 297 24.96 25.90 27.46
CA ALA A 297 25.15 26.03 28.90
C ALA A 297 23.95 25.46 29.68
N ALA A 298 22.72 25.72 29.21
CA ALA A 298 21.50 25.17 29.79
C ALA A 298 21.40 23.66 29.63
N LEU A 299 21.69 23.11 28.44
CA LEU A 299 21.72 21.66 28.19
C LEU A 299 22.66 20.95 29.17
N LYS A 300 23.84 21.53 29.40
CA LYS A 300 24.81 20.96 30.34
C LYS A 300 24.31 21.02 31.78
N TYR A 301 23.81 22.17 32.22
CA TYR A 301 23.28 22.34 33.58
C TYR A 301 22.08 21.43 33.86
N ILE A 302 21.12 21.37 32.94
CA ILE A 302 19.89 20.60 33.11
C ILE A 302 20.19 19.09 33.18
N ASN A 303 21.04 18.58 32.28
CA ASN A 303 21.40 17.16 32.28
C ASN A 303 22.35 16.75 33.44
N GLU A 304 23.00 17.71 34.10
CA GLU A 304 23.88 17.45 35.25
C GLU A 304 23.14 17.58 36.60
N GLU A 305 22.20 18.52 36.72
CA GLU A 305 21.62 18.93 38.01
C GLU A 305 20.10 18.74 38.14
N LEU A 306 19.36 18.45 37.06
CA LEU A 306 17.90 18.28 37.08
C LEU A 306 17.47 16.85 36.68
N GLU A 307 16.25 16.47 37.07
CA GLU A 307 15.74 15.10 36.93
C GLU A 307 15.21 14.76 35.53
N PHE A 308 15.00 15.76 34.66
CA PHE A 308 14.52 15.58 33.29
C PHE A 308 15.63 15.84 32.26
N THR A 309 15.50 15.23 31.08
CA THR A 309 16.59 15.25 30.08
C THR A 309 16.37 16.25 28.97
N VAL A 310 17.46 16.77 28.43
CA VAL A 310 17.45 17.78 27.37
C VAL A 310 18.49 17.48 26.29
N GLU A 311 18.14 17.65 25.03
CA GLU A 311 19.02 17.50 23.86
C GLU A 311 18.81 18.66 22.87
N TYR A 312 19.74 18.90 21.94
CA TYR A 312 19.50 19.89 20.88
C TYR A 312 18.31 19.47 20.01
N ALA A 313 17.44 20.41 19.67
CA ALA A 313 16.35 20.16 18.73
C ALA A 313 16.88 19.94 17.30
N LYS A 314 16.15 19.19 16.46
CA LYS A 314 16.44 19.10 15.03
C LYS A 314 16.27 20.52 14.44
N GLY A 315 17.32 21.10 13.87
CA GLY A 315 17.32 22.49 13.44
C GLY A 315 16.28 22.76 12.35
N SER A 316 15.45 23.79 12.53
CA SER A 316 14.62 24.35 11.46
C SER A 316 15.51 25.02 10.41
N ARG A 317 15.30 24.73 9.11
CA ARG A 317 16.04 25.37 8.01
C ARG A 317 15.75 26.88 7.97
N GLY A 318 16.60 27.66 8.63
CA GLY A 318 16.52 29.12 8.64
C GLY A 318 16.90 29.74 7.29
N ARG A 319 16.02 30.61 6.78
CA ARG A 319 16.29 31.61 5.73
C ARG A 319 17.58 32.38 6.04
N GLY A 320 18.54 32.35 5.12
CA GLY A 320 19.77 33.14 5.20
C GLY A 320 19.71 34.36 4.28
N MET A 321 19.79 35.55 4.88
CA MET A 321 20.12 36.81 4.23
C MET A 321 21.48 36.72 3.51
N GLU A 322 21.54 37.05 2.22
CA GLU A 322 22.80 37.35 1.53
C GLU A 322 23.11 38.86 1.64
N GLU A 323 24.13 39.21 2.42
CA GLU A 323 24.93 40.41 2.20
C GLU A 323 26.17 40.05 1.38
N GLY A 324 26.32 40.71 0.22
CA GLY A 324 27.40 40.44 -0.71
C GLY A 324 28.76 40.95 -0.26
N MET A 325 29.82 40.32 -0.76
CA MET A 325 31.10 40.98 -0.99
C MET A 325 31.90 40.27 -2.09
N GLY A 326 32.33 41.05 -3.08
CA GLY A 326 33.01 40.59 -4.27
C GLY A 326 34.54 40.46 -4.15
N ALA A 327 35.07 39.82 -5.19
CA ALA A 327 36.39 40.00 -5.81
C ALA A 327 37.67 39.87 -4.93
N SER A 328 38.46 38.81 -5.16
CA SER A 328 39.59 38.85 -6.11
C SER A 328 40.74 37.86 -5.79
N LYS A 329 41.34 37.33 -6.87
CA LYS A 329 42.71 36.82 -7.06
C LYS A 329 43.13 35.45 -6.47
N GLY A 330 43.28 34.47 -7.37
CA GLY A 330 44.61 34.14 -7.91
C GLY A 330 45.30 32.82 -7.50
N THR A 331 45.50 31.97 -8.53
CA THR A 331 46.66 31.09 -8.83
C THR A 331 46.77 29.64 -8.31
N TYR A 332 46.46 28.72 -9.24
CA TYR A 332 47.06 27.41 -9.60
C TYR A 332 47.36 26.31 -8.57
N GLY A 333 46.65 25.19 -8.74
CA GLY A 333 47.08 23.82 -8.42
C GLY A 333 46.05 22.83 -8.98
N ALA A 334 46.47 21.91 -9.86
CA ALA A 334 45.62 21.08 -10.72
C ALA A 334 44.57 20.20 -9.99
N LEU A 335 43.35 20.16 -10.53
CA LEU A 335 42.33 19.13 -10.25
C LEU A 335 42.56 17.91 -11.18
N PRO A 336 42.35 16.66 -10.70
CA PRO A 336 42.27 15.50 -11.59
C PRO A 336 40.93 15.51 -12.35
N PRO A 337 40.84 14.84 -13.53
CA PRO A 337 39.65 14.91 -14.36
C PRO A 337 38.48 14.11 -13.76
N VAL A 338 37.27 14.65 -13.96
CA VAL A 338 35.99 13.98 -13.70
C VAL A 338 35.86 12.77 -14.61
N TRP A 339 35.60 11.60 -14.05
CA TRP A 339 35.39 10.35 -14.79
C TRP A 339 33.92 10.29 -15.25
N SER A 340 33.68 9.98 -16.53
CA SER A 340 32.32 9.68 -17.03
C SER A 340 31.95 8.23 -16.68
N SER A 341 30.65 7.93 -16.51
CA SER A 341 30.16 6.59 -16.10
C SER A 341 30.54 5.45 -17.05
N VAL A 342 30.90 5.80 -18.30
CA VAL A 342 31.43 4.87 -19.30
C VAL A 342 32.82 4.32 -18.92
N ASP A 343 33.66 5.09 -18.23
CA ASP A 343 35.00 4.65 -17.81
C ASP A 343 34.98 3.83 -16.51
N ALA A 344 34.04 4.07 -15.59
CA ALA A 344 33.81 3.24 -14.41
C ALA A 344 33.36 1.82 -14.80
N SER A 345 32.50 1.73 -15.82
CA SER A 345 32.06 0.46 -16.40
C SER A 345 33.21 -0.30 -17.08
N ARG A 346 34.12 0.41 -17.78
CA ARG A 346 35.35 -0.19 -18.34
C ARG A 346 36.32 -0.65 -17.26
N HIS A 347 36.42 0.07 -16.14
CA HIS A 347 37.28 -0.28 -15.02
C HIS A 347 36.80 -1.54 -14.30
N ARG A 348 35.50 -1.62 -13.96
CA ARG A 348 34.88 -2.83 -13.37
C ARG A 348 34.97 -4.05 -14.29
N ARG A 349 34.80 -3.88 -15.61
CA ARG A 349 34.96 -4.96 -16.58
C ARG A 349 36.39 -5.51 -16.63
N ARG A 350 37.39 -4.64 -16.44
CA ARG A 350 38.81 -4.99 -16.41
C ARG A 350 39.22 -5.69 -15.10
N LEU A 351 38.57 -5.34 -13.98
CA LEU A 351 38.74 -6.03 -12.70
C LEU A 351 38.13 -7.43 -12.74
N LYS A 352 36.91 -7.60 -13.26
CA LYS A 352 36.29 -8.92 -13.48
C LYS A 352 37.07 -9.82 -14.47
N GLU A 353 37.72 -9.23 -15.49
CA GLU A 353 38.62 -9.98 -16.39
C GLU A 353 39.91 -10.46 -15.69
N LEU A 354 40.42 -9.70 -14.71
CA LEU A 354 41.61 -10.06 -13.95
C LEU A 354 41.33 -11.16 -12.93
N ASP A 355 40.15 -11.15 -12.28
CA ASP A 355 39.72 -12.23 -11.38
C ASP A 355 39.47 -13.53 -12.14
N LEU A 356 38.86 -13.47 -13.33
CA LEU A 356 38.67 -14.65 -14.18
C LEU A 356 40.00 -15.29 -14.62
N GLU A 357 41.03 -14.48 -14.92
CA GLU A 357 42.38 -15.00 -15.22
C GLU A 357 43.06 -15.64 -14.00
N ALA A 358 42.79 -15.15 -12.79
CA ALA A 358 43.31 -15.71 -11.55
C ALA A 358 42.67 -17.07 -11.25
N ASP A 359 41.35 -17.16 -11.33
CA ASP A 359 40.58 -18.39 -11.09
C ASP A 359 40.91 -19.48 -12.13
N LEU A 360 41.07 -19.11 -13.40
CA LEU A 360 41.49 -20.05 -14.46
C LEU A 360 42.90 -20.60 -14.20
N LYS A 361 43.83 -19.79 -13.70
CA LYS A 361 45.19 -20.24 -13.35
C LYS A 361 45.18 -21.15 -12.13
N GLU A 362 44.39 -20.82 -11.10
CA GLU A 362 44.28 -21.63 -9.90
C GLU A 362 43.62 -22.98 -10.18
N GLY A 363 42.52 -22.97 -10.95
CA GLY A 363 41.84 -24.19 -11.42
C GLY A 363 42.75 -25.07 -12.29
N LEU A 364 43.51 -24.47 -13.22
CA LEU A 364 44.48 -25.20 -14.06
C LEU A 364 45.60 -25.83 -13.23
N ALA A 365 46.15 -25.09 -12.26
CA ALA A 365 47.18 -25.59 -11.38
C ALA A 365 46.69 -26.78 -10.53
N LYS A 366 45.45 -26.72 -10.05
CA LYS A 366 44.83 -27.80 -9.27
C LYS A 366 44.60 -29.06 -10.11
N VAL A 367 44.06 -28.93 -11.32
CA VAL A 367 43.82 -30.08 -12.22
C VAL A 367 45.12 -30.73 -12.69
N MET A 368 46.17 -29.93 -12.93
CA MET A 368 47.50 -30.43 -13.30
C MET A 368 48.25 -31.06 -12.11
N GLN A 369 48.00 -30.61 -10.87
CA GLN A 369 48.54 -31.24 -9.66
C GLN A 369 47.88 -32.59 -9.35
N GLU A 370 46.56 -32.70 -9.55
CA GLU A 370 45.82 -33.93 -9.29
C GLU A 370 46.07 -35.00 -10.37
N ASN A 371 46.47 -34.60 -11.58
CA ASN A 371 46.72 -35.50 -12.71
C ASN A 371 48.06 -35.17 -13.39
N VAL A 372 49.13 -35.71 -12.80
CA VAL A 372 50.54 -35.37 -13.11
C VAL A 372 50.96 -35.66 -14.57
N ASP A 373 50.22 -36.49 -15.30
CA ASP A 373 50.49 -36.84 -16.72
C ASP A 373 49.57 -36.14 -17.74
N MET A 374 48.69 -35.22 -17.30
CA MET A 374 47.72 -34.57 -18.17
C MET A 374 48.29 -33.34 -18.89
N ASP A 375 48.11 -33.27 -20.21
CA ASP A 375 48.55 -32.14 -21.04
C ASP A 375 47.79 -30.85 -20.69
N ALA A 376 48.52 -29.73 -20.67
CA ALA A 376 48.01 -28.43 -20.21
C ALA A 376 46.78 -27.96 -21.00
N VAL A 377 46.70 -28.30 -22.30
CA VAL A 377 45.54 -27.95 -23.15
C VAL A 377 44.28 -28.71 -22.71
N LYS A 378 44.41 -30.00 -22.37
CA LYS A 378 43.28 -30.82 -21.87
C LYS A 378 42.88 -30.42 -20.46
N ALA A 379 43.85 -30.11 -19.60
CA ALA A 379 43.59 -29.60 -18.26
C ALA A 379 42.81 -28.28 -18.32
N MET A 380 43.19 -27.36 -19.23
CA MET A 380 42.47 -26.10 -19.43
C MET A 380 41.04 -26.33 -19.92
N GLN A 381 40.83 -27.23 -20.89
CA GLN A 381 39.49 -27.59 -21.35
C GLN A 381 38.60 -28.15 -20.22
N GLN A 382 39.17 -28.93 -19.30
CA GLN A 382 38.44 -29.52 -18.18
C GLN A 382 38.07 -28.49 -17.10
N VAL A 383 38.96 -27.53 -16.82
CA VAL A 383 38.68 -26.42 -15.90
C VAL A 383 37.60 -25.51 -16.47
N THR A 384 37.72 -25.12 -17.73
CA THR A 384 36.70 -24.29 -18.39
C THR A 384 35.34 -25.02 -18.45
N ALA A 385 35.32 -26.33 -18.69
CA ALA A 385 34.09 -27.11 -18.67
C ALA A 385 33.46 -27.20 -17.27
N LYS A 386 34.26 -27.29 -16.21
CA LYS A 386 33.78 -27.24 -14.81
C LYS A 386 33.23 -25.87 -14.43
N MET A 387 33.90 -24.79 -14.81
CA MET A 387 33.42 -23.42 -14.54
C MET A 387 32.13 -23.10 -15.30
N LEU A 388 31.94 -23.70 -16.48
CA LEU A 388 30.70 -23.59 -17.26
C LEU A 388 29.61 -24.59 -16.84
N ALA A 389 29.89 -25.52 -15.92
CA ALA A 389 28.92 -26.53 -15.48
C ALA A 389 27.79 -25.94 -14.61
N GLU A 390 28.05 -24.79 -13.98
CA GLU A 390 27.09 -24.01 -13.18
C GLU A 390 26.64 -22.74 -13.91
N ASN A 391 26.83 -22.69 -15.24
CA ASN A 391 26.41 -21.54 -16.03
C ASN A 391 24.87 -21.46 -16.06
N PRO A 392 24.24 -20.40 -15.50
CA PRO A 392 22.78 -20.28 -15.44
C PRO A 392 22.13 -20.23 -16.82
N PHE A 393 22.90 -19.88 -17.87
CA PHE A 393 22.41 -19.82 -19.24
C PHE A 393 22.51 -21.16 -20.01
N ILE A 394 22.95 -22.24 -19.37
CA ILE A 394 22.95 -23.60 -19.90
C ILE A 394 21.99 -24.45 -19.05
N PRO A 395 20.86 -24.90 -19.60
CA PRO A 395 19.85 -25.58 -18.81
C PRO A 395 20.36 -26.96 -18.33
N PRO A 396 20.01 -27.40 -17.11
CA PRO A 396 20.48 -28.67 -16.55
C PRO A 396 20.10 -29.87 -17.44
N LEU A 397 21.01 -30.84 -17.57
CA LEU A 397 20.74 -32.11 -18.26
C LEU A 397 19.58 -32.85 -17.57
N GLY A 398 18.52 -33.16 -18.31
CA GLY A 398 17.32 -33.83 -17.80
C GLY A 398 16.21 -32.90 -17.31
N CYS A 399 16.35 -31.58 -17.44
CA CYS A 399 15.26 -30.65 -17.18
C CYS A 399 14.15 -30.82 -18.23
N PRO A 400 12.89 -31.15 -17.85
CA PRO A 400 11.78 -31.38 -18.78
C PRO A 400 11.55 -30.20 -19.73
N VAL A 401 11.88 -29.00 -19.26
CA VAL A 401 11.84 -27.73 -19.98
C VAL A 401 12.63 -27.76 -21.29
N ASN A 402 13.72 -28.53 -21.37
CA ASN A 402 14.52 -28.68 -22.59
C ASN A 402 13.84 -29.54 -23.67
N GLU A 403 12.78 -30.26 -23.28
CA GLU A 403 12.02 -31.15 -24.14
C GLU A 403 10.67 -30.55 -24.56
N ILE A 404 10.31 -29.37 -24.01
CA ILE A 404 9.07 -28.67 -24.34
C ILE A 404 9.19 -28.05 -25.74
N PRO A 405 8.23 -28.31 -26.65
CA PRO A 405 8.16 -27.63 -27.93
C PRO A 405 8.08 -26.10 -27.79
N PRO A 406 8.74 -25.32 -28.68
CA PRO A 406 8.69 -23.86 -28.66
C PRO A 406 7.28 -23.28 -28.57
N GLU A 407 6.29 -23.92 -29.22
CA GLU A 407 4.90 -23.48 -29.25
C GLU A 407 4.22 -23.60 -27.88
N LEU A 408 4.50 -24.68 -27.15
CA LEU A 408 3.96 -24.87 -25.80
C LEU A 408 4.66 -23.96 -24.81
N LEU A 409 5.98 -23.76 -24.97
CA LEU A 409 6.74 -22.86 -24.12
C LEU A 409 6.31 -21.39 -24.33
N ALA A 410 6.04 -20.98 -25.57
CA ALA A 410 5.48 -19.67 -25.88
C ALA A 410 4.09 -19.47 -25.26
N HIS A 411 3.25 -20.51 -25.26
CA HIS A 411 1.94 -20.45 -24.61
C HIS A 411 2.04 -20.35 -23.09
N ILE A 412 2.97 -21.09 -22.47
CA ILE A 412 3.25 -20.98 -21.03
C ILE A 412 3.71 -19.55 -20.70
N PHE A 413 4.59 -18.97 -21.51
CA PHE A 413 5.03 -17.60 -21.30
C PHE A 413 3.87 -16.60 -21.41
N TYR A 414 2.99 -16.79 -22.39
CA TYR A 414 1.82 -15.94 -22.56
C TYR A 414 0.87 -16.02 -21.36
N VAL A 415 0.57 -17.22 -20.88
CA VAL A 415 -0.27 -17.40 -19.69
C VAL A 415 0.38 -16.77 -18.45
N GLY A 416 1.70 -16.92 -18.29
CA GLY A 416 2.40 -16.30 -17.15
C GLY A 416 2.40 -14.77 -17.19
N THR A 417 2.53 -14.15 -18.36
CA THR A 417 2.38 -12.68 -18.49
C THR A 417 0.95 -12.24 -18.18
N VAL A 418 -0.05 -12.95 -18.70
CA VAL A 418 -1.47 -12.63 -18.40
C VAL A 418 -1.78 -12.77 -16.92
N MET A 419 -1.23 -13.78 -16.24
CA MET A 419 -1.41 -13.95 -14.80
C MET A 419 -0.72 -12.87 -13.97
N GLU A 420 0.40 -12.32 -14.44
CA GLU A 420 1.08 -11.18 -13.79
C GLU A 420 0.27 -9.89 -13.99
N GLU A 421 -0.23 -9.64 -15.21
CA GLU A 421 -1.12 -8.51 -15.52
C GLU A 421 -2.48 -8.60 -14.80
N GLU A 422 -2.98 -9.80 -14.49
CA GLU A 422 -4.22 -10.00 -13.72
C GLU A 422 -3.99 -9.92 -12.19
N GLY A 423 -2.75 -9.97 -11.72
CA GLY A 423 -2.40 -9.91 -10.28
C GLY A 423 -1.78 -8.59 -9.83
N SER A 424 -1.25 -7.77 -10.75
CA SER A 424 -0.60 -6.50 -10.41
C SER A 424 -1.56 -5.41 -9.91
N ASP A 425 -2.86 -5.51 -10.22
CA ASP A 425 -3.87 -4.53 -9.75
C ASP A 425 -4.14 -4.66 -8.23
N GLU A 426 -3.68 -5.75 -7.56
CA GLU A 426 -3.78 -5.96 -6.11
C GLU A 426 -2.45 -5.70 -5.36
N ASP A 427 -1.33 -5.59 -6.08
CA ASP A 427 0.03 -5.59 -5.49
C ASP A 427 0.63 -4.16 -5.32
N GLU A 428 0.03 -3.11 -5.89
CA GLU A 428 0.54 -1.72 -5.76
C GLU A 428 0.18 -1.04 -4.42
N GLU A 429 -0.77 -1.58 -3.65
CA GLU A 429 -1.17 -1.04 -2.34
C GLU A 429 -0.41 -1.68 -1.15
N GLU A 430 0.47 -2.66 -1.37
CA GLU A 430 1.12 -3.43 -0.27
C GLU A 430 2.48 -2.85 0.24
N GLU A 431 2.95 -1.68 -0.21
CA GLU A 431 4.23 -1.08 0.23
C GLU A 431 4.09 0.20 1.10
N GLY A 432 3.20 0.21 2.10
CA GLY A 432 2.97 1.40 2.93
C GLY A 432 2.95 1.26 4.47
N ILE A 433 3.20 0.09 5.10
CA ILE A 433 3.00 0.00 6.58
C ILE A 433 4.26 0.39 7.39
N ALA A 434 4.41 1.70 7.59
CA ALA A 434 5.18 2.26 8.70
C ALA A 434 4.42 2.06 10.02
N LEU A 435 5.05 1.28 10.91
CA LEU A 435 4.64 1.05 12.29
C LEU A 435 4.59 2.35 13.11
N ASP A 436 3.41 2.74 13.61
CA ASP A 436 3.29 3.45 14.88
C ASP A 436 2.50 2.62 15.91
N GLU A 437 3.09 2.52 17.10
CA GLU A 437 2.77 1.57 18.17
C GLU A 437 1.56 2.02 19.03
N TRP A 438 0.80 1.01 19.48
CA TRP A 438 -0.43 1.05 20.28
C TRP A 438 -0.20 1.36 21.77
N GLU A 439 -1.25 1.72 22.51
CA GLU A 439 -1.34 1.48 23.98
C GLU A 439 -2.67 0.79 24.38
N ASP A 440 -2.56 -0.52 24.59
CA ASP A 440 -3.02 -1.43 25.68
C ASP A 440 -4.31 -1.17 26.51
N ASP A 441 -5.10 -2.25 26.67
CA ASP A 441 -5.68 -2.60 27.99
C ASP A 441 -5.79 -4.13 28.19
N ASP A 442 -5.32 -4.58 29.36
CA ASP A 442 -5.10 -5.97 29.81
C ASP A 442 -6.31 -6.55 30.56
N SER A 443 -6.44 -7.90 30.60
CA SER A 443 -6.84 -8.57 31.86
C SER A 443 -6.46 -10.06 31.95
N ASP A 444 -5.81 -10.37 33.07
CA ASP A 444 -5.17 -11.61 33.52
C ASP A 444 -6.11 -12.76 33.95
N GLU A 445 -5.57 -13.99 34.09
CA GLU A 445 -5.51 -14.72 35.39
C GLU A 445 -4.71 -16.06 35.35
N GLU A 446 -3.55 -16.03 36.01
CA GLU A 446 -3.07 -16.92 37.11
C GLU A 446 -2.87 -18.46 37.00
N GLU A 447 -1.56 -18.82 37.06
CA GLU A 447 -0.87 -19.61 38.11
C GLU A 447 -0.75 -21.17 38.13
N MET A 448 0.53 -21.57 38.29
CA MET A 448 1.10 -22.49 39.31
C MET A 448 1.77 -23.84 38.91
N THR A 449 3.10 -23.76 38.70
CA THR A 449 4.18 -24.41 39.51
C THR A 449 4.65 -25.87 39.32
N VAL A 450 5.99 -26.00 39.41
CA VAL A 450 6.85 -27.08 40.00
C VAL A 450 7.60 -28.07 39.08
N SER A 451 8.81 -27.62 38.69
CA SER A 451 10.14 -28.22 38.95
C SER A 451 10.69 -29.46 38.21
N SER A 452 11.97 -29.31 37.86
CA SER A 452 13.11 -30.20 38.20
C SER A 452 13.67 -31.17 37.12
N SER A 453 14.63 -30.63 36.36
CA SER A 453 16.07 -30.98 36.38
C SER A 453 16.56 -32.37 35.89
N THR A 454 17.43 -32.40 34.86
CA THR A 454 18.91 -32.51 34.98
C THR A 454 19.61 -33.09 33.73
N ASN A 455 20.70 -32.41 33.34
CA ASN A 455 22.02 -32.93 32.97
C ASN A 455 22.37 -33.52 31.58
N THR A 456 23.20 -32.71 30.89
CA THR A 456 24.64 -32.95 30.57
C THR A 456 25.09 -33.40 29.18
N LYS A 457 25.73 -32.41 28.53
CA LYS A 457 27.14 -32.34 28.08
C LYS A 457 27.61 -33.15 26.85
N GLY A 458 28.27 -32.39 25.97
CA GLY A 458 29.54 -32.77 25.32
C GLY A 458 29.69 -32.18 23.92
N THR A 459 30.28 -30.98 23.75
CA THR A 459 31.71 -30.75 23.38
C THR A 459 32.04 -31.24 21.97
N GLY A 460 32.51 -30.45 21.00
CA GLY A 460 32.92 -29.05 20.97
C GLY A 460 33.81 -28.77 19.76
N LYS A 461 34.06 -27.47 19.54
CA LYS A 461 35.28 -26.83 18.99
C LYS A 461 35.63 -27.04 17.51
N GLU A 462 35.46 -25.98 16.70
CA GLU A 462 36.43 -24.90 16.40
C GLU A 462 37.44 -25.32 15.32
N LYS A 463 37.57 -24.59 14.20
CA LYS A 463 38.43 -23.39 14.10
C LYS A 463 38.52 -22.78 12.69
N TYR A 464 38.55 -21.46 12.71
CA TYR A 464 38.80 -20.45 11.68
C TYR A 464 40.19 -20.47 11.03
N SER A 465 40.28 -19.84 9.85
CA SER A 465 41.21 -18.73 9.52
C SER A 465 40.98 -18.30 8.06
N ASP A 466 40.39 -17.13 7.78
CA ASP A 466 41.05 -15.83 7.52
C ASP A 466 41.65 -15.70 6.11
N GLU A 467 41.13 -14.79 5.28
CA GLU A 467 41.82 -13.54 4.89
C GLU A 467 41.04 -12.68 3.86
N LYS A 468 40.81 -11.42 4.26
CA LYS A 468 40.81 -10.14 3.50
C LYS A 468 39.77 -9.83 2.41
N ALA A 469 38.79 -9.02 2.82
CA ALA A 469 37.95 -8.17 1.98
C ALA A 469 38.67 -6.89 1.51
N VAL A 470 38.45 -6.53 0.24
CA VAL A 470 38.57 -5.17 -0.32
C VAL A 470 37.15 -4.62 -0.39
N MET A 471 36.93 -3.43 0.17
CA MET A 471 35.65 -2.73 0.19
C MET A 471 35.29 -2.23 -1.21
N ASP A 472 34.15 -2.68 -1.73
CA ASP A 472 33.42 -1.96 -2.79
C ASP A 472 32.16 -1.37 -2.15
N GLU A 473 31.92 -0.10 -2.45
CA GLU A 473 30.68 0.63 -2.14
C GLU A 473 29.57 0.04 -3.01
N GLU A 474 28.55 -0.58 -2.41
CA GLU A 474 27.32 -0.96 -3.10
C GLU A 474 26.15 -0.10 -2.59
N ASP A 475 25.50 0.49 -3.58
CA ASP A 475 24.33 1.35 -3.58
C ASP A 475 23.09 0.56 -3.12
N GLU A 476 22.21 1.20 -2.36
CA GLU A 476 20.87 0.66 -2.02
C GLU A 476 19.96 0.82 -3.25
N GLU A 477 19.85 -0.21 -4.08
CA GLU A 477 18.82 -0.34 -5.11
C GLU A 477 17.67 -1.18 -4.54
N SER A 478 16.43 -0.68 -4.59
CA SER A 478 15.23 -1.50 -4.36
C SER A 478 15.26 -2.71 -5.31
N GLU A 479 14.85 -3.89 -4.86
CA GLU A 479 14.77 -5.08 -5.71
C GLU A 479 13.66 -4.89 -6.75
N ARG A 480 13.93 -4.17 -7.84
CA ARG A 480 13.02 -4.05 -8.98
C ARG A 480 12.74 -5.45 -9.53
N THR A 481 11.54 -5.97 -9.28
CA THR A 481 11.03 -7.18 -9.90
C THR A 481 10.95 -6.96 -11.41
N LEU A 482 11.50 -7.90 -12.18
CA LEU A 482 11.50 -7.79 -13.64
C LEU A 482 10.17 -8.31 -14.17
N PRO A 483 9.51 -7.62 -15.13
CA PRO A 483 8.30 -8.12 -15.77
C PRO A 483 8.51 -9.55 -16.28
N PHE A 484 7.52 -10.42 -16.15
CA PHE A 484 7.63 -11.86 -16.40
C PHE A 484 8.19 -12.17 -17.79
N GLN A 485 7.73 -11.46 -18.84
CA GLN A 485 8.25 -11.59 -20.20
C GLN A 485 9.74 -11.28 -20.32
N VAL A 486 10.25 -10.35 -19.49
CA VAL A 486 11.68 -10.05 -19.36
C VAL A 486 12.36 -11.17 -18.60
N LEU A 487 11.82 -11.57 -17.44
CA LEU A 487 12.36 -12.64 -16.60
C LEU A 487 12.58 -13.94 -17.39
N VAL A 488 11.55 -14.44 -18.09
CA VAL A 488 11.64 -15.69 -18.86
C VAL A 488 12.67 -15.58 -20.00
N SER A 489 12.87 -14.38 -20.55
CA SER A 489 13.89 -14.15 -21.58
C SER A 489 15.33 -14.17 -21.04
N HIS A 490 15.52 -14.15 -19.72
CA HIS A 490 16.83 -14.21 -19.05
C HIS A 490 17.22 -15.60 -18.54
N VAL A 491 16.32 -16.60 -18.60
CA VAL A 491 16.58 -17.94 -18.06
C VAL A 491 17.66 -18.70 -18.85
N CYS A 492 17.46 -18.97 -20.14
CA CYS A 492 18.47 -19.61 -20.98
C CYS A 492 18.35 -19.19 -22.45
N ARG A 493 19.33 -19.56 -23.29
CA ARG A 493 19.31 -19.19 -24.72
C ARG A 493 18.05 -19.67 -25.43
N HIS A 494 17.60 -20.89 -25.16
CA HIS A 494 16.39 -21.43 -25.78
C HIS A 494 15.14 -20.63 -25.39
N TRP A 495 14.99 -20.30 -24.11
CA TRP A 495 13.87 -19.50 -23.60
C TRP A 495 13.89 -18.08 -24.15
N ARG A 496 15.07 -17.46 -24.20
CA ARG A 496 15.25 -16.16 -24.83
C ARG A 496 14.81 -16.19 -26.30
N ASP A 497 15.26 -17.19 -27.04
CA ASP A 497 14.89 -17.34 -28.46
C ASP A 497 13.37 -17.52 -28.61
N VAL A 498 12.72 -18.28 -27.73
CA VAL A 498 11.26 -18.46 -27.75
C VAL A 498 10.54 -17.16 -27.35
N ALA A 499 10.90 -16.54 -26.22
CA ALA A 499 10.26 -15.33 -25.69
C ALA A 499 10.37 -14.15 -26.66
N VAL A 500 11.57 -13.87 -27.19
CA VAL A 500 11.80 -12.76 -28.13
C VAL A 500 11.07 -12.98 -29.46
N ASN A 501 10.88 -14.24 -29.90
CA ASN A 501 10.11 -14.53 -31.10
C ASN A 501 8.60 -14.66 -30.87
N SER A 502 8.17 -14.74 -29.60
CA SER A 502 6.76 -14.77 -29.20
C SER A 502 6.24 -13.33 -29.14
N THR A 503 5.80 -12.83 -30.29
CA THR A 503 5.40 -11.44 -30.50
C THR A 503 4.25 -10.97 -29.60
N SER A 504 3.40 -11.88 -29.13
CA SER A 504 2.28 -11.58 -28.23
C SER A 504 2.69 -11.22 -26.80
N LEU A 505 3.95 -11.45 -26.41
CA LEU A 505 4.47 -11.10 -25.07
C LEU A 505 4.87 -9.62 -24.94
N TRP A 506 4.83 -8.87 -26.04
CA TRP A 506 5.42 -7.52 -26.12
C TRP A 506 4.40 -6.49 -26.59
N THR A 507 3.10 -6.77 -26.45
CA THR A 507 1.99 -5.97 -26.98
C THR A 507 1.51 -4.89 -26.02
N THR A 508 1.69 -5.09 -24.71
CA THR A 508 1.40 -4.12 -23.64
C THR A 508 2.56 -3.13 -23.56
N ILE A 509 2.30 -1.85 -23.82
CA ILE A 509 3.28 -0.77 -23.84
C ILE A 509 2.89 0.26 -22.80
N GLU A 510 3.67 0.30 -21.73
CA GLU A 510 3.41 1.12 -20.55
C GLU A 510 4.43 2.25 -20.45
N PHE A 511 3.94 3.47 -20.22
CA PHE A 511 4.73 4.67 -19.98
C PHE A 511 4.35 5.24 -18.61
N SER A 512 5.30 5.21 -17.68
CA SER A 512 5.18 5.75 -16.33
C SER A 512 6.42 6.61 -16.01
N ALA A 513 6.25 7.61 -15.14
CA ALA A 513 7.35 8.48 -14.74
C ALA A 513 8.51 7.66 -14.15
N GLY A 514 9.76 8.07 -14.41
CA GLY A 514 10.94 7.32 -13.96
C GLY A 514 11.32 6.07 -14.78
N VAL A 515 10.47 5.59 -15.70
CA VAL A 515 10.80 4.47 -16.60
C VAL A 515 11.52 4.93 -17.87
N HIS A 516 12.71 4.40 -18.13
CA HIS A 516 13.50 4.78 -19.30
C HIS A 516 12.79 4.41 -20.64
N PRO A 517 12.72 5.33 -21.63
CA PRO A 517 11.92 5.16 -22.86
C PRO A 517 12.44 4.08 -23.84
N ASP A 518 13.55 3.42 -23.51
CA ASP A 518 14.11 2.34 -24.34
C ASP A 518 13.29 1.05 -24.23
N ARG A 519 12.62 0.81 -23.09
CA ARG A 519 11.78 -0.38 -22.89
C ARG A 519 10.58 -0.38 -23.85
N PRO A 520 9.71 0.65 -23.89
CA PRO A 520 8.61 0.74 -24.86
C PRO A 520 9.06 0.57 -26.31
N LYS A 521 10.16 1.23 -26.71
CA LYS A 521 10.73 1.12 -28.07
C LYS A 521 11.04 -0.33 -28.44
N VAL A 522 11.74 -1.04 -27.57
CA VAL A 522 12.12 -2.45 -27.82
C VAL A 522 10.89 -3.35 -27.86
N TRP A 523 9.89 -3.12 -27.00
CA TRP A 523 8.69 -3.95 -26.95
C TRP A 523 7.84 -3.76 -28.21
N MET A 524 7.67 -2.52 -28.69
CA MET A 524 7.00 -2.26 -29.98
C MET A 524 7.72 -2.89 -31.18
N GLU A 525 9.06 -2.90 -31.19
CA GLU A 525 9.83 -3.62 -32.22
C GLU A 525 9.57 -5.14 -32.17
N ARG A 526 9.46 -5.71 -30.96
CA ARG A 526 9.23 -7.15 -30.75
C ARG A 526 7.81 -7.60 -31.04
N SER A 527 6.80 -6.75 -30.84
CA SER A 527 5.39 -7.07 -31.15
C SER A 527 5.07 -7.13 -32.65
N LYS A 528 5.95 -6.53 -33.49
CA LYS A 528 5.91 -6.56 -34.96
C LYS A 528 4.62 -5.97 -35.55
N GLY A 529 3.61 -6.80 -35.83
CA GLY A 529 2.35 -6.39 -36.44
C GLY A 529 1.14 -6.75 -35.59
N HIS A 530 1.36 -7.16 -34.33
CA HIS A 530 0.26 -7.48 -33.42
C HIS A 530 -0.40 -6.20 -32.91
N PRO A 531 -1.68 -6.27 -32.52
CA PRO A 531 -2.33 -5.16 -31.85
C PRO A 531 -1.58 -4.76 -30.57
N LEU A 532 -1.65 -3.48 -30.21
CA LEU A 532 -0.95 -2.87 -29.08
C LEU A 532 -1.94 -2.40 -28.03
N ASP A 533 -1.60 -2.63 -26.77
CA ASP A 533 -2.30 -2.08 -25.61
C ASP A 533 -1.39 -1.03 -25.01
N ILE A 534 -1.90 0.19 -24.85
CA ILE A 534 -1.06 1.33 -24.49
C ILE A 534 -1.61 1.96 -23.22
N VAL A 535 -0.76 2.04 -22.21
CA VAL A 535 -1.04 2.71 -20.94
C VAL A 535 -0.06 3.87 -20.80
N ILE A 536 -0.58 5.08 -20.60
CA ILE A 536 0.20 6.29 -20.36
C ILE A 536 -0.20 6.84 -19.01
N ASP A 537 0.63 6.59 -18.01
CA ASP A 537 0.44 7.09 -16.67
C ASP A 537 1.22 8.38 -16.44
N CYS A 538 0.48 9.49 -16.40
CA CYS A 538 1.00 10.82 -16.12
C CYS A 538 0.64 11.31 -14.72
N THR A 539 0.15 10.43 -13.86
CA THR A 539 0.07 10.70 -12.43
C THR A 539 1.49 10.76 -11.87
N ALA A 540 1.65 11.43 -10.74
CA ALA A 540 2.91 11.41 -10.04
C ALA A 540 2.93 10.21 -9.11
N ALA A 541 4.11 9.63 -8.87
CA ALA A 541 4.27 8.74 -7.73
C ALA A 541 3.81 9.50 -6.49
N GLU A 542 2.77 8.99 -5.85
CA GLU A 542 2.34 9.47 -4.54
C GLU A 542 3.51 9.18 -3.60
N ASP A 543 4.34 10.19 -3.32
CA ASP A 543 5.13 10.15 -2.10
C ASP A 543 4.09 10.19 -0.97
N GLU A 544 3.71 9.03 -0.43
CA GLU A 544 2.87 8.89 0.78
C GLU A 544 3.39 9.77 1.94
N ASP A 545 4.66 10.22 1.87
CA ASP A 545 5.30 11.18 2.78
C ASP A 545 4.89 12.67 2.58
N LEU A 546 4.18 13.05 1.51
CA LEU A 546 3.87 14.46 1.17
C LEU A 546 2.51 14.95 1.66
N GLU A 547 1.53 14.08 1.92
CA GLU A 547 0.25 14.47 2.52
C GLU A 547 0.46 15.01 3.94
N ASP A 548 1.34 14.37 4.71
CA ASP A 548 1.81 14.85 6.01
C ASP A 548 2.51 16.21 5.95
N ALA A 549 3.15 16.55 4.82
CA ALA A 549 3.85 17.82 4.64
C ALA A 549 2.92 18.97 4.20
N LEU A 550 1.78 18.68 3.56
CA LEU A 550 0.81 19.68 3.10
C LEU A 550 -0.17 20.11 4.20
N PHE A 551 -0.42 19.26 5.20
CA PHE A 551 -1.19 19.62 6.40
C PHE A 551 -0.49 20.68 7.28
N GLU A 552 0.84 20.81 7.23
CA GLU A 552 1.56 21.86 8.00
C GLU A 552 1.61 23.24 7.31
N VAL A 553 1.20 23.37 6.04
CA VAL A 553 1.28 24.66 5.30
C VAL A 553 -0.07 25.38 5.19
N ASN A 554 -1.20 24.67 5.22
CA ASN A 554 -2.53 25.26 5.06
C ASN A 554 -3.11 25.97 6.30
N SER A 555 -2.42 25.97 7.44
CA SER A 555 -2.82 26.74 8.63
C SER A 555 -2.40 28.23 8.61
N ILE A 556 -1.74 28.74 7.55
CA ILE A 556 -1.18 30.12 7.52
C ILE A 556 -1.75 31.03 6.41
N THR A 557 -2.71 30.61 5.59
CA THR A 557 -3.33 31.51 4.58
C THR A 557 -4.85 31.49 4.54
N TYR A 558 -5.49 31.61 5.71
CA TYR A 558 -6.86 32.13 5.81
C TYR A 558 -6.82 33.58 6.32
N GLU A 559 -6.48 34.51 5.43
CA GLU A 559 -6.95 35.90 5.41
C GLU A 559 -6.29 36.61 4.20
N VAL A 560 -7.12 37.30 3.38
CA VAL A 560 -6.82 38.04 2.12
C VAL A 560 -6.98 37.17 0.87
N SER A 561 -7.97 37.32 -0.02
CA SER A 561 -8.64 38.54 -0.46
C SER A 561 -9.91 38.23 -1.25
N THR A 562 -10.99 38.91 -0.90
CA THR A 562 -11.98 39.37 -1.88
C THR A 562 -11.43 40.62 -2.60
N MET A 563 -11.84 40.78 -3.87
CA MET A 563 -11.78 41.99 -4.72
C MET A 563 -10.46 42.40 -5.46
N ALA A 564 -10.40 41.95 -6.72
CA ALA A 564 -10.16 42.67 -7.98
C ALA A 564 -9.23 43.93 -8.09
N HIS A 565 -8.34 43.81 -9.11
CA HIS A 565 -7.76 44.81 -10.04
C HIS A 565 -6.60 45.74 -9.59
N SER A 566 -5.39 45.44 -10.11
CA SER A 566 -4.73 46.15 -11.25
C SER A 566 -3.20 46.31 -11.10
N SER A 567 -2.51 46.03 -12.22
CA SER A 567 -1.18 46.49 -12.64
C SER A 567 0.10 46.01 -11.92
N THR A 568 0.88 45.24 -12.69
CA THR A 568 2.36 45.25 -12.83
C THR A 568 3.23 44.98 -11.61
N SER A 569 3.87 43.80 -11.55
CA SER A 569 5.33 43.64 -11.65
C SER A 569 5.74 42.18 -11.54
N GLU A 570 6.69 41.77 -12.40
CA GLU A 570 7.41 40.49 -12.39
C GLU A 570 8.10 40.20 -11.05
N GLY A 571 8.11 38.94 -10.60
CA GLY A 571 9.09 38.49 -9.60
C GLY A 571 8.71 37.27 -8.74
N ALA A 572 9.17 36.09 -9.18
CA ALA A 572 9.57 34.92 -8.40
C ALA A 572 8.51 34.20 -7.54
N GLU A 573 7.82 33.25 -8.16
CA GLU A 573 7.18 32.10 -7.50
C GLU A 573 8.27 31.22 -6.86
N GLY A 574 8.09 30.89 -5.57
CA GLY A 574 8.91 29.88 -4.89
C GLY A 574 8.51 28.50 -5.40
N ALA A 575 9.50 27.75 -5.89
CA ALA A 575 9.32 26.40 -6.41
C ALA A 575 8.66 25.49 -5.35
N LYS A 576 7.49 24.94 -5.70
CA LYS A 576 6.95 23.72 -5.10
C LYS A 576 7.99 22.60 -5.25
N PRO A 577 8.05 21.59 -4.36
CA PRO A 577 8.80 20.37 -4.65
C PRO A 577 8.32 19.84 -6.02
N GLU A 578 9.25 19.62 -6.94
CA GLU A 578 8.93 19.09 -8.27
C GLU A 578 8.49 17.64 -8.08
N VAL A 579 7.17 17.48 -8.05
CA VAL A 579 6.49 16.20 -8.21
C VAL A 579 6.93 15.60 -9.55
N GLU A 580 7.47 14.37 -9.57
CA GLU A 580 7.94 13.70 -10.78
C GLU A 580 6.75 13.27 -11.66
N CYS A 581 6.11 14.21 -12.34
CA CYS A 581 5.14 13.95 -13.41
C CYS A 581 5.79 14.18 -14.79
N PHE A 582 5.24 13.55 -15.84
CA PHE A 582 5.75 13.76 -17.19
C PHE A 582 5.67 15.23 -17.59
N THR A 583 6.80 15.78 -18.05
CA THR A 583 6.82 17.10 -18.68
C THR A 583 6.06 17.06 -20.01
N LYS A 584 5.60 18.23 -20.47
CA LYS A 584 4.94 18.36 -21.78
C LYS A 584 5.79 17.84 -22.94
N GLU A 585 7.10 18.05 -22.87
CA GLU A 585 8.07 17.54 -23.83
C GLU A 585 8.14 16.00 -23.81
N GLU A 586 8.15 15.38 -22.64
CA GLU A 586 8.17 13.92 -22.51
C GLU A 586 6.88 13.27 -23.03
N VAL A 587 5.72 13.85 -22.72
CA VAL A 587 4.43 13.42 -23.30
C VAL A 587 4.48 13.52 -24.82
N ALA A 588 5.05 14.58 -25.37
CA ALA A 588 5.22 14.72 -26.82
C ALA A 588 6.16 13.65 -27.40
N GLU A 589 7.25 13.30 -26.72
CA GLU A 589 8.15 12.21 -27.13
C GLU A 589 7.47 10.83 -27.09
N ILE A 590 6.65 10.56 -26.07
CA ILE A 590 5.83 9.35 -25.98
C ILE A 590 4.89 9.28 -27.18
N LEU A 591 4.16 10.36 -27.47
CA LEU A 591 3.23 10.42 -28.59
C LEU A 591 3.92 10.30 -29.95
N ASP A 592 5.09 10.92 -30.13
CA ASP A 592 5.93 10.75 -31.33
C ASP A 592 6.35 9.29 -31.56
N LEU A 593 6.47 8.52 -30.48
CA LEU A 593 6.82 7.11 -30.52
C LEU A 593 5.63 6.21 -30.87
N ILE A 594 4.45 6.44 -30.27
CA ILE A 594 3.29 5.54 -30.43
C ILE A 594 2.41 5.87 -31.64
N VAL A 595 2.19 7.16 -31.96
CA VAL A 595 1.28 7.60 -33.04
C VAL A 595 1.61 7.00 -34.40
N PRO A 596 2.89 6.79 -34.79
CA PRO A 596 3.21 6.10 -36.04
C PRO A 596 2.66 4.67 -36.17
N ASN A 597 2.24 4.05 -35.06
CA ASN A 597 1.68 2.70 -35.00
C ASN A 597 0.16 2.68 -34.70
N VAL A 598 -0.55 3.80 -34.90
CA VAL A 598 -2.00 3.92 -34.61
C VAL A 598 -2.86 2.87 -35.32
N ASP A 599 -2.41 2.36 -36.47
CA ASP A 599 -3.09 1.28 -37.20
C ASP A 599 -3.16 -0.04 -36.43
N ARG A 600 -2.36 -0.16 -35.37
CA ARG A 600 -2.24 -1.35 -34.51
C ARG A 600 -2.82 -1.14 -33.11
N TRP A 601 -3.26 0.04 -32.73
CA TRP A 601 -3.77 0.27 -31.36
C TRP A 601 -5.04 -0.54 -31.15
N ARG A 602 -5.10 -1.28 -30.03
CA ARG A 602 -6.26 -2.03 -29.55
C ARG A 602 -6.88 -1.33 -28.35
N THR A 603 -6.05 -0.97 -27.37
CA THR A 603 -6.46 -0.14 -26.23
C THR A 603 -5.58 1.09 -26.13
N LEU A 604 -6.16 2.18 -25.63
CA LEU A 604 -5.43 3.36 -25.20
C LEU A 604 -6.03 3.84 -23.89
N GLU A 605 -5.20 3.84 -22.87
CA GLU A 605 -5.50 4.30 -21.53
C GLU A 605 -4.53 5.41 -21.13
N VAL A 606 -5.07 6.48 -20.55
CA VAL A 606 -4.33 7.66 -20.14
C VAL A 606 -4.84 8.11 -18.79
N THR A 607 -3.95 8.22 -17.80
CA THR A 607 -4.22 8.79 -16.48
C THR A 607 -3.38 10.05 -16.30
N ALA A 608 -3.93 11.10 -15.69
CA ALA A 608 -3.18 12.33 -15.43
C ALA A 608 -3.79 13.17 -14.30
N ASN A 609 -2.92 13.80 -13.49
CA ASN A 609 -3.34 14.74 -12.44
C ASN A 609 -3.48 16.18 -12.94
N LEU A 610 -3.02 16.47 -14.17
CA LEU A 610 -3.01 17.81 -14.75
C LEU A 610 -3.71 17.84 -16.11
N TYR A 611 -4.71 18.71 -16.25
CA TYR A 611 -5.46 18.83 -17.51
C TYR A 611 -4.60 19.32 -18.68
N GLU A 612 -3.51 20.04 -18.42
CA GLU A 612 -2.57 20.44 -19.46
C GLU A 612 -1.95 19.25 -20.21
N THR A 613 -1.76 18.13 -19.50
CA THR A 613 -1.25 16.87 -20.06
C THR A 613 -2.31 16.23 -20.95
N ILE A 614 -3.54 16.10 -20.44
CA ILE A 614 -4.70 15.63 -21.21
C ILE A 614 -4.89 16.48 -22.47
N TYR A 615 -4.89 17.80 -22.34
CA TYR A 615 -5.03 18.73 -23.47
C TYR A 615 -3.96 18.49 -24.54
N THR A 616 -2.70 18.29 -24.13
CA THR A 616 -1.60 18.02 -25.05
C THR A 616 -1.81 16.70 -25.79
N ILE A 617 -2.27 15.66 -25.09
CA ILE A 617 -2.61 14.36 -25.66
C ILE A 617 -3.77 14.50 -26.65
N LEU A 618 -4.89 15.12 -26.26
CA LEU A 618 -6.04 15.37 -27.13
C LEU A 618 -5.67 16.14 -28.39
N GLU A 619 -4.85 17.20 -28.26
CA GLU A 619 -4.39 17.97 -29.41
C GLU A 619 -3.60 17.12 -30.40
N ARG A 620 -2.74 16.23 -29.90
CA ARG A 620 -1.96 15.30 -30.73
C ARG A 620 -2.82 14.20 -31.33
N LEU A 621 -3.76 13.64 -30.58
CA LEU A 621 -4.70 12.63 -31.06
C LEU A 621 -5.68 13.18 -32.11
N SER A 622 -6.01 14.48 -32.06
CA SER A 622 -6.80 15.15 -33.10
C SER A 622 -6.07 15.26 -34.46
N GLN A 623 -4.74 15.19 -34.44
CA GLN A 623 -3.88 15.19 -35.63
C GLN A 623 -3.49 13.76 -36.07
N CYS A 624 -3.87 12.76 -35.26
CA CYS A 624 -3.56 11.36 -35.49
C CYS A 624 -4.36 10.80 -36.68
N PRO A 625 -3.79 9.87 -37.47
CA PRO A 625 -4.54 9.11 -38.47
C PRO A 625 -5.69 8.29 -37.85
N GLU A 626 -6.46 7.62 -38.71
CA GLU A 626 -7.52 6.70 -38.26
C GLU A 626 -6.97 5.56 -37.39
N ALA A 627 -7.76 5.15 -36.39
CA ALA A 627 -7.44 4.06 -35.45
C ALA A 627 -8.32 2.82 -35.73
N PRO A 628 -8.02 2.03 -36.78
CA PRO A 628 -8.89 0.98 -37.32
C PRO A 628 -9.09 -0.23 -36.39
N LEU A 629 -8.18 -0.45 -35.46
CA LEU A 629 -8.20 -1.60 -34.54
C LEU A 629 -8.55 -1.21 -33.10
N LEU A 630 -8.74 0.07 -32.80
CA LEU A 630 -8.99 0.55 -31.45
C LEU A 630 -10.36 0.05 -30.98
N GLU A 631 -10.36 -0.69 -29.88
CA GLU A 631 -11.52 -1.30 -29.24
C GLU A 631 -11.87 -0.58 -27.93
N MET A 632 -10.87 -0.01 -27.23
CA MET A 632 -11.03 0.69 -25.96
C MET A 632 -10.29 2.04 -25.98
N LEU A 633 -10.96 3.09 -25.45
CA LEU A 633 -10.39 4.42 -25.22
C LEU A 633 -10.77 4.91 -23.82
N GLN A 634 -9.78 5.07 -22.95
CA GLN A 634 -9.98 5.51 -21.57
C GLN A 634 -9.08 6.70 -21.27
N MET A 635 -9.66 7.76 -20.71
CA MET A 635 -8.95 8.96 -20.30
C MET A 635 -9.44 9.40 -18.94
N TYR A 636 -8.53 9.37 -17.98
CA TYR A 636 -8.75 9.66 -16.57
C TYR A 636 -8.01 10.94 -16.19
N HIS A 637 -8.77 11.95 -15.80
CA HIS A 637 -8.24 13.18 -15.24
C HIS A 637 -8.69 13.30 -13.79
N TYR A 638 -7.73 13.15 -12.88
CA TYR A 638 -7.94 13.28 -11.44
C TYR A 638 -7.54 14.71 -11.04
N GLU A 639 -8.52 15.55 -10.70
CA GLU A 639 -8.29 16.90 -10.19
C GLU A 639 -9.27 17.17 -9.06
N ASP A 640 -8.76 17.78 -7.99
CA ASP A 640 -9.54 18.30 -6.88
C ASP A 640 -10.32 19.54 -7.33
N CYS A 641 -11.37 19.31 -8.11
CA CYS A 641 -12.26 20.38 -8.57
C CYS A 641 -13.39 20.58 -7.56
N GLU A 642 -13.40 21.72 -6.87
CA GLU A 642 -14.48 22.06 -5.93
C GLU A 642 -15.77 22.52 -6.65
N GLU A 643 -15.69 22.99 -7.91
CA GLU A 643 -16.82 23.56 -8.66
C GLU A 643 -16.97 22.97 -10.07
N TYR A 644 -18.04 22.19 -10.30
CA TYR A 644 -18.34 21.55 -11.59
C TYR A 644 -19.31 22.32 -12.48
N ASP A 645 -19.52 23.62 -12.24
CA ASP A 645 -20.45 24.44 -13.03
C ASP A 645 -19.85 24.87 -14.39
N THR A 646 -18.56 25.22 -14.40
CA THR A 646 -17.86 25.76 -15.58
C THR A 646 -16.48 25.16 -15.67
N PHE A 647 -16.12 24.69 -16.86
CA PHE A 647 -14.83 24.08 -17.10
C PHE A 647 -13.67 25.02 -16.77
N SER A 648 -12.76 24.52 -15.94
CA SER A 648 -11.53 25.19 -15.54
C SER A 648 -10.32 24.31 -15.92
N PRO A 649 -9.23 24.90 -16.42
CA PRO A 649 -9.07 26.31 -16.75
C PRO A 649 -9.68 26.68 -18.11
N PRO A 650 -10.36 27.84 -18.27
CA PRO A 650 -11.15 28.14 -19.47
C PRO A 650 -10.37 28.18 -20.80
N HIS A 651 -9.06 28.41 -20.75
CA HIS A 651 -8.22 28.46 -21.95
C HIS A 651 -7.91 27.07 -22.54
N LEU A 652 -8.20 25.99 -21.79
CA LEU A 652 -8.06 24.60 -22.22
C LEU A 652 -9.40 23.97 -22.63
N SER A 653 -10.49 24.74 -22.65
CA SER A 653 -11.85 24.30 -23.05
C SER A 653 -12.03 23.97 -24.54
N LYS A 654 -10.94 23.78 -25.30
CA LYS A 654 -11.02 23.52 -26.75
C LYS A 654 -11.55 22.11 -27.01
N ASP A 655 -12.53 22.00 -27.89
CA ASP A 655 -13.07 20.72 -28.33
C ASP A 655 -12.22 20.05 -29.41
N PHE A 656 -12.08 18.73 -29.31
CA PHE A 656 -11.27 17.91 -30.23
C PHE A 656 -12.08 16.74 -30.80
N VAL A 657 -11.89 16.48 -32.11
CA VAL A 657 -12.30 15.23 -32.76
C VAL A 657 -11.05 14.37 -32.93
N LEU A 658 -11.05 13.18 -32.34
CA LEU A 658 -9.88 12.30 -32.32
C LEU A 658 -9.82 11.41 -33.56
N PHE A 659 -8.62 10.91 -33.87
CA PHE A 659 -8.38 9.88 -34.90
C PHE A 659 -8.93 10.25 -36.29
N ASN A 660 -8.96 11.55 -36.61
CA ASN A 660 -9.57 12.08 -37.82
C ASN A 660 -11.03 11.61 -38.03
N GLY A 661 -11.75 11.38 -36.92
CA GLY A 661 -13.15 10.95 -36.91
C GLY A 661 -13.36 9.47 -37.26
N ASN A 662 -12.34 8.60 -37.14
CA ASN A 662 -12.47 7.20 -37.55
C ASN A 662 -11.77 6.22 -36.59
N ALA A 663 -12.58 5.59 -35.73
CA ALA A 663 -12.21 4.45 -34.90
C ALA A 663 -13.36 3.41 -34.93
N PRO A 664 -13.47 2.59 -35.99
CA PRO A 664 -14.68 1.83 -36.32
C PRO A 664 -14.90 0.58 -35.47
N ARG A 665 -13.95 0.22 -34.60
CA ARG A 665 -14.04 -0.93 -33.69
C ARG A 665 -14.21 -0.54 -32.24
N LEU A 666 -14.28 0.77 -31.97
CA LEU A 666 -14.38 1.30 -30.62
C LEU A 666 -15.67 0.81 -29.98
N LYS A 667 -15.55 0.20 -28.81
CA LYS A 667 -16.67 -0.38 -28.06
C LYS A 667 -16.72 0.17 -26.64
N ASP A 668 -15.56 0.40 -26.05
CA ASP A 668 -15.44 0.71 -24.63
C ASP A 668 -14.84 2.10 -24.49
N VAL A 669 -15.59 3.03 -23.89
CA VAL A 669 -15.19 4.44 -23.75
C VAL A 669 -15.41 4.90 -22.31
N ALA A 670 -14.34 5.37 -21.67
CA ALA A 670 -14.41 6.08 -20.40
C ALA A 670 -13.75 7.46 -20.52
N MET A 671 -14.47 8.50 -20.10
CA MET A 671 -14.00 9.89 -20.12
C MET A 671 -14.28 10.51 -18.76
N TRP A 672 -13.24 10.76 -17.97
CA TRP A 672 -13.35 11.35 -16.64
C TRP A 672 -12.71 12.72 -16.62
N GLY A 673 -13.50 13.77 -16.38
CA GLY A 673 -13.02 15.15 -16.48
C GLY A 673 -12.62 15.58 -17.90
N VAL A 674 -12.52 14.66 -18.86
CA VAL A 674 -12.05 14.90 -20.23
C VAL A 674 -13.21 15.14 -21.19
N HIS A 675 -13.22 16.29 -21.87
CA HIS A 675 -14.24 16.62 -22.86
C HIS A 675 -13.73 16.59 -24.30
N LEU A 676 -14.66 16.35 -25.24
CA LEU A 676 -14.41 16.23 -26.67
C LEU A 676 -15.37 17.12 -27.47
N ASP A 677 -15.11 17.28 -28.77
CA ASP A 677 -16.17 17.69 -29.70
C ASP A 677 -17.16 16.53 -29.83
N TRP A 678 -18.16 16.50 -28.94
CA TRP A 678 -19.10 15.38 -28.85
C TRP A 678 -19.85 15.15 -30.16
N ASP A 679 -20.25 16.22 -30.86
CA ASP A 679 -20.97 16.14 -32.13
C ASP A 679 -20.08 15.60 -33.25
N GLY A 680 -18.84 16.09 -33.36
CA GLY A 680 -17.85 15.58 -34.31
C GLY A 680 -17.43 14.13 -34.00
N SER A 681 -17.44 13.76 -32.73
CA SER A 681 -17.05 12.44 -32.22
C SER A 681 -18.10 11.35 -32.46
N LEU A 682 -19.36 11.69 -32.79
CA LEU A 682 -20.41 10.72 -33.15
C LEU A 682 -19.99 9.76 -34.28
N SER A 683 -19.04 10.18 -35.11
CA SER A 683 -18.44 9.38 -36.18
C SER A 683 -17.77 8.09 -35.70
N TYR A 684 -17.28 8.05 -34.45
CA TYR A 684 -16.68 6.87 -33.82
C TYR A 684 -17.29 6.50 -32.45
N LEU A 685 -18.02 7.41 -31.79
CA LEU A 685 -18.83 7.12 -30.61
C LEU A 685 -20.16 6.47 -31.00
N ASN A 686 -20.07 5.38 -31.77
CA ASN A 686 -21.20 4.57 -32.21
C ASN A 686 -20.83 3.08 -32.14
N GLY A 687 -21.82 2.22 -31.95
CA GLY A 687 -21.59 0.78 -31.76
C GLY A 687 -20.94 0.44 -30.42
N LEU A 688 -21.06 1.33 -29.42
CA LEU A 688 -20.46 1.15 -28.10
C LEU A 688 -21.14 -0.01 -27.34
N ARG A 689 -20.33 -0.70 -26.54
CA ARG A 689 -20.73 -1.71 -25.58
C ARG A 689 -20.77 -1.13 -24.17
N ASP A 690 -19.77 -0.34 -23.81
CA ASP A 690 -19.59 0.22 -22.49
C ASP A 690 -19.30 1.73 -22.63
N LEU A 691 -20.11 2.56 -21.99
CA LEU A 691 -19.97 4.02 -22.03
C LEU A 691 -19.97 4.57 -20.60
N GLU A 692 -18.90 5.27 -20.28
CA GLU A 692 -18.70 5.92 -18.99
C GLU A 692 -18.32 7.38 -19.19
N LEU A 693 -19.11 8.26 -18.55
CA LEU A 693 -18.87 9.68 -18.48
C LEU A 693 -18.84 10.07 -17.01
N ALA A 694 -17.72 10.66 -16.56
CA ALA A 694 -17.56 11.05 -15.17
C ALA A 694 -16.93 12.44 -14.99
N TYR A 695 -17.27 13.11 -13.89
CA TYR A 695 -16.60 14.33 -13.38
C TYR A 695 -16.47 15.47 -14.40
N HIS A 696 -17.48 15.66 -15.27
CA HIS A 696 -17.47 16.75 -16.26
C HIS A 696 -18.13 18.01 -15.70
N ALA A 697 -17.47 19.15 -15.89
CA ALA A 697 -18.12 20.44 -15.70
C ALA A 697 -19.35 20.58 -16.62
N HIS A 698 -20.39 21.27 -16.15
CA HIS A 698 -21.71 21.29 -16.81
C HIS A 698 -21.66 21.84 -18.25
N ASP A 699 -20.81 22.82 -18.53
CA ASP A 699 -20.70 23.51 -19.82
C ASP A 699 -19.95 22.74 -20.92
N VAL A 700 -19.19 21.70 -20.56
CA VAL A 700 -18.45 20.83 -21.50
C VAL A 700 -19.08 19.45 -21.69
N ARG A 701 -20.21 19.18 -21.03
CA ARG A 701 -20.99 17.94 -21.19
C ARG A 701 -21.64 17.85 -22.60
N PRO A 702 -21.90 16.64 -23.13
CA PRO A 702 -22.59 16.48 -24.41
C PRO A 702 -23.99 17.08 -24.38
N SER A 703 -24.45 17.63 -25.52
CA SER A 703 -25.86 18.04 -25.64
C SER A 703 -26.80 16.83 -25.50
N PHE A 704 -28.05 17.07 -25.09
CA PHE A 704 -29.03 15.99 -25.01
C PHE A 704 -29.25 15.28 -26.35
N GLU A 705 -29.27 16.00 -27.47
CA GLU A 705 -29.40 15.41 -28.80
C GLU A 705 -28.19 14.53 -29.16
N THR A 706 -26.99 14.99 -28.82
CA THR A 706 -25.73 14.26 -29.02
C THR A 706 -25.68 13.01 -28.15
N PHE A 707 -26.03 13.11 -26.87
CA PHE A 707 -26.11 11.99 -25.92
C PHE A 707 -27.09 10.91 -26.40
N VAL A 708 -28.29 11.32 -26.83
CA VAL A 708 -29.28 10.42 -27.41
C VAL A 708 -28.76 9.75 -28.69
N SER A 709 -28.03 10.49 -29.53
CA SER A 709 -27.45 9.97 -30.76
C SER A 709 -26.35 8.94 -30.49
N MET A 710 -25.49 9.14 -29.49
CA MET A 710 -24.47 8.18 -29.05
C MET A 710 -25.12 6.85 -28.61
N ILE A 711 -26.15 6.94 -27.78
CA ILE A 711 -26.86 5.76 -27.26
C ILE A 711 -27.61 5.02 -28.37
N HIS A 712 -28.42 5.71 -29.18
CA HIS A 712 -29.19 5.05 -30.25
C HIS A 712 -28.30 4.49 -31.36
N SER A 713 -27.11 5.05 -31.57
CA SER A 713 -26.11 4.50 -32.49
C SER A 713 -25.36 3.30 -31.92
N SER A 714 -25.63 2.92 -30.68
CA SER A 714 -24.97 1.85 -29.91
C SER A 714 -25.99 0.81 -29.42
N PRO A 715 -26.55 -0.02 -30.33
CA PRO A 715 -27.64 -0.95 -29.99
C PRO A 715 -27.21 -2.16 -29.15
N GLU A 716 -25.91 -2.36 -28.95
CA GLU A 716 -25.31 -3.40 -28.11
C GLU A 716 -24.71 -2.80 -26.83
N LEU A 717 -25.20 -1.64 -26.36
CA LEU A 717 -24.75 -1.01 -25.12
C LEU A 717 -25.22 -1.83 -23.91
N HIS A 718 -24.29 -2.41 -23.15
CA HIS A 718 -24.53 -3.25 -21.98
C HIS A 718 -24.35 -2.48 -20.67
N THR A 719 -23.37 -1.58 -20.61
CA THR A 719 -23.07 -0.76 -19.43
C THR A 719 -23.14 0.73 -19.75
N LEU A 720 -23.80 1.48 -18.87
CA LEU A 720 -23.87 2.94 -18.90
C LEU A 720 -23.58 3.47 -17.51
N SER A 721 -22.46 4.18 -17.38
CA SER A 721 -22.05 4.85 -16.14
C SER A 721 -22.10 6.36 -16.31
N LEU A 722 -22.79 7.04 -15.40
CA LEU A 722 -22.94 8.49 -15.35
C LEU A 722 -22.63 8.97 -13.94
N CYS A 723 -21.43 9.49 -13.72
CA CYS A 723 -20.96 9.95 -12.40
C CYS A 723 -20.68 11.46 -12.46
N LEU A 724 -21.52 12.32 -11.86
CA LEU A 724 -21.40 13.78 -12.02
C LEU A 724 -21.30 14.21 -13.51
N SER A 725 -21.90 13.43 -14.42
CA SER A 725 -21.90 13.70 -15.87
C SER A 725 -23.11 13.12 -16.62
N GLY A 726 -23.34 13.58 -17.84
CA GLY A 726 -24.50 13.19 -18.65
C GLY A 726 -24.83 14.27 -19.67
N PRO A 727 -26.07 14.32 -20.19
CA PRO A 727 -26.46 15.41 -21.07
C PRO A 727 -26.46 16.75 -20.33
N THR A 728 -25.89 17.79 -20.93
CA THR A 728 -25.97 19.18 -20.43
C THR A 728 -27.40 19.72 -20.55
N GLY A 729 -27.72 20.73 -19.74
CA GLY A 729 -29.01 21.43 -19.74
C GLY A 729 -30.01 20.88 -18.74
N LYS A 730 -31.25 21.37 -18.84
CA LYS A 730 -32.34 21.05 -17.90
C LYS A 730 -33.46 20.30 -18.61
N GLN A 731 -34.41 19.77 -17.84
CA GLN A 731 -35.59 19.06 -18.36
C GLN A 731 -36.33 19.83 -19.48
N GLU A 732 -36.35 21.16 -19.40
CA GLU A 732 -36.99 22.06 -20.36
C GLU A 732 -36.29 22.04 -21.73
N ASP A 733 -34.97 21.79 -21.75
CA ASP A 733 -34.11 21.78 -22.93
C ASP A 733 -34.15 20.42 -23.66
N TRP A 734 -34.41 19.34 -22.92
CA TRP A 734 -34.32 17.95 -23.43
C TRP A 734 -35.53 17.48 -24.23
N GLY A 735 -36.58 18.30 -24.31
CA GLY A 735 -37.80 17.93 -25.02
C GLY A 735 -38.54 16.75 -24.37
N SER A 736 -39.13 15.87 -25.19
CA SER A 736 -40.04 14.80 -24.70
C SER A 736 -39.71 13.39 -25.20
N SER A 737 -38.60 13.24 -25.94
CA SER A 737 -38.20 11.96 -26.52
C SER A 737 -37.57 11.07 -25.44
N GLN A 738 -38.11 9.87 -25.25
CA GLN A 738 -37.51 8.87 -24.36
C GLN A 738 -36.25 8.25 -24.99
N ILE A 739 -35.31 7.86 -24.14
CA ILE A 739 -34.07 7.17 -24.49
C ILE A 739 -34.28 5.68 -24.22
N GLU A 740 -34.52 4.90 -25.26
CA GLU A 740 -34.75 3.45 -25.13
C GLU A 740 -33.44 2.69 -25.24
N ILE A 741 -33.06 1.96 -24.17
CA ILE A 741 -31.81 1.19 -24.11
C ILE A 741 -32.13 -0.25 -23.73
N PRO A 742 -32.66 -1.06 -24.66
CA PRO A 742 -33.08 -2.44 -24.37
C PRO A 742 -31.89 -3.40 -24.15
N SER A 743 -30.70 -3.08 -24.64
CA SER A 743 -29.49 -3.90 -24.45
C SER A 743 -28.89 -3.76 -23.05
N LEU A 744 -29.19 -2.66 -22.35
CA LEU A 744 -28.54 -2.31 -21.09
C LEU A 744 -28.79 -3.36 -20.01
N LYS A 745 -27.70 -3.76 -19.35
CA LYS A 745 -27.64 -4.70 -18.23
C LYS A 745 -27.25 -4.02 -16.94
N GLU A 746 -26.41 -3.01 -17.05
CA GLU A 746 -25.82 -2.33 -15.91
C GLU A 746 -25.99 -0.82 -16.05
N LEU A 747 -26.42 -0.20 -14.95
CA LEU A 747 -26.60 1.23 -14.85
C LEU A 747 -25.93 1.72 -13.57
N VAL A 748 -24.98 2.65 -13.71
CA VAL A 748 -24.30 3.32 -12.60
C VAL A 748 -24.68 4.79 -12.63
N LEU A 749 -25.16 5.32 -11.50
CA LEU A 749 -25.55 6.71 -11.33
C LEU A 749 -24.94 7.24 -10.03
N CYS A 750 -23.95 8.12 -10.14
CA CYS A 750 -23.22 8.63 -8.97
C CYS A 750 -23.06 10.16 -8.96
N HIS A 751 -22.94 10.77 -7.77
CA HIS A 751 -22.59 12.17 -7.53
C HIS A 751 -23.40 13.19 -8.37
N HIS A 752 -24.69 12.93 -8.59
CA HIS A 752 -25.56 13.89 -9.29
C HIS A 752 -26.37 14.71 -8.31
N GLU A 753 -26.46 16.02 -8.53
CA GLU A 753 -27.43 16.85 -7.84
C GLU A 753 -28.86 16.24 -7.92
N PRO A 754 -29.64 16.24 -6.82
CA PRO A 754 -30.96 15.62 -6.78
C PRO A 754 -31.90 16.09 -7.89
N LYS A 755 -31.90 17.39 -8.20
CA LYS A 755 -32.77 17.97 -9.24
C LYS A 755 -32.40 17.48 -10.65
N TYR A 756 -31.11 17.32 -10.91
CA TYR A 756 -30.62 16.86 -12.21
C TYR A 756 -31.03 15.40 -12.43
N ILE A 757 -30.73 14.52 -11.47
CA ILE A 757 -31.00 13.09 -11.65
C ILE A 757 -32.50 12.76 -11.66
N GLN A 758 -33.31 13.48 -10.87
CA GLN A 758 -34.77 13.41 -10.93
C GLN A 758 -35.31 13.86 -12.29
N SER A 759 -34.65 14.81 -12.96
CA SER A 759 -35.02 15.25 -14.30
C SER A 759 -34.65 14.25 -15.38
N LEU A 760 -33.51 13.56 -15.24
CA LEU A 760 -32.97 12.62 -16.23
C LEU A 760 -33.66 11.25 -16.20
N LEU A 761 -33.90 10.69 -15.02
CA LEU A 761 -34.44 9.34 -14.84
C LEU A 761 -35.72 9.04 -15.66
N PRO A 762 -36.72 9.95 -15.79
CA PRO A 762 -37.90 9.75 -16.64
C PRO A 762 -37.62 9.48 -18.12
N TYR A 763 -36.47 9.96 -18.63
CA TYR A 763 -36.07 9.78 -20.03
C TYR A 763 -35.46 8.41 -20.28
N LEU A 764 -34.78 7.80 -19.29
CA LEU A 764 -34.01 6.55 -19.43
C LEU A 764 -34.88 5.29 -19.38
N VAL A 765 -35.34 4.77 -20.52
CA VAL A 765 -36.13 3.53 -20.63
C VAL A 765 -35.21 2.31 -20.75
N VAL A 766 -34.93 1.69 -19.60
CA VAL A 766 -33.93 0.62 -19.43
C VAL A 766 -34.57 -0.70 -18.95
N PRO A 767 -35.31 -1.43 -19.81
CA PRO A 767 -36.20 -2.51 -19.38
C PRO A 767 -35.50 -3.80 -18.92
N ASN A 768 -34.21 -3.97 -19.25
CA ASN A 768 -33.47 -5.21 -19.04
C ASN A 768 -32.26 -5.06 -18.10
N VAL A 769 -32.19 -3.94 -17.36
CA VAL A 769 -31.17 -3.71 -16.34
C VAL A 769 -31.36 -4.70 -15.21
N VAL A 770 -30.25 -5.32 -14.80
CA VAL A 770 -30.17 -6.30 -13.73
C VAL A 770 -29.22 -5.84 -12.61
N ASN A 771 -28.28 -4.95 -12.93
CA ASN A 771 -27.32 -4.36 -11.99
C ASN A 771 -27.55 -2.85 -11.91
N LEU A 772 -27.77 -2.33 -10.69
CA LEU A 772 -27.89 -0.90 -10.43
C LEU A 772 -26.89 -0.51 -9.34
N ALA A 773 -26.12 0.54 -9.58
CA ALA A 773 -25.16 1.02 -8.60
C ALA A 773 -25.38 2.52 -8.38
N LEU A 774 -25.49 2.92 -7.12
CA LEU A 774 -25.86 4.25 -6.67
C LEU A 774 -24.85 4.75 -5.64
N ASP A 775 -24.39 5.98 -5.83
CA ASP A 775 -23.52 6.67 -4.88
C ASP A 775 -23.81 8.16 -4.91
N PHE A 776 -24.25 8.72 -3.79
CA PHE A 776 -24.69 10.10 -3.75
C PHE A 776 -24.32 10.73 -2.42
N ASP A 777 -23.94 12.00 -2.51
CA ASP A 777 -23.51 12.82 -1.37
C ASP A 777 -24.66 13.07 -0.37
N SER A 778 -24.40 13.82 0.69
CA SER A 778 -25.30 14.00 1.85
C SER A 778 -26.61 14.78 1.61
N GLU A 779 -27.05 14.99 0.36
CA GLU A 779 -28.30 15.68 0.01
C GLU A 779 -29.56 14.79 0.16
N ASP A 780 -30.77 15.36 0.14
CA ASP A 780 -32.02 14.57 0.25
C ASP A 780 -32.47 13.98 -1.11
N TYR A 781 -32.24 12.69 -1.29
CA TYR A 781 -32.65 11.90 -2.46
C TYR A 781 -34.00 11.20 -2.28
N THR A 782 -34.81 11.56 -1.28
CA THR A 782 -36.13 10.99 -1.01
C THR A 782 -37.01 10.83 -2.26
N ASP A 783 -37.15 11.89 -3.06
CA ASP A 783 -38.05 11.84 -4.22
C ASP A 783 -37.45 11.03 -5.37
N PHE A 784 -36.12 11.04 -5.51
CA PHE A 784 -35.41 10.17 -6.45
C PHE A 784 -35.58 8.69 -6.09
N ALA A 785 -35.39 8.31 -4.82
CA ALA A 785 -35.63 6.97 -4.30
C ALA A 785 -37.08 6.49 -4.55
N LYS A 786 -38.09 7.36 -4.32
CA LYS A 786 -39.49 7.07 -4.68
C LYS A 786 -39.68 6.87 -6.19
N MET A 787 -38.98 7.65 -7.02
CA MET A 787 -39.05 7.49 -8.48
C MET A 787 -38.47 6.17 -8.94
N LEU A 788 -37.35 5.72 -8.35
CA LEU A 788 -36.79 4.38 -8.61
C LEU A 788 -37.78 3.28 -8.22
N ALA A 789 -38.47 3.44 -7.08
CA ALA A 789 -39.44 2.47 -6.57
C ALA A 789 -40.79 2.45 -7.31
N THR A 790 -41.09 3.44 -8.15
CA THR A 790 -42.40 3.55 -8.83
C THR A 790 -42.29 3.31 -10.34
N PRO A 791 -43.31 2.70 -10.98
CA PRO A 791 -43.33 2.61 -12.44
C PRO A 791 -43.39 4.00 -13.08
N LEU A 792 -42.31 4.40 -13.75
CA LEU A 792 -42.26 5.64 -14.51
C LEU A 792 -43.27 5.62 -15.67
N LYS A 793 -43.65 6.81 -16.16
CA LYS A 793 -44.66 6.97 -17.22
C LYS A 793 -44.33 6.11 -18.44
N GLY A 794 -45.27 5.22 -18.80
CA GLY A 794 -45.11 4.28 -19.91
C GLY A 794 -44.56 2.90 -19.52
N ARG A 795 -44.20 2.69 -18.24
CA ARG A 795 -43.69 1.41 -17.71
C ARG A 795 -44.73 0.73 -16.84
N THR A 796 -44.70 -0.60 -16.83
CA THR A 796 -45.60 -1.41 -15.98
C THR A 796 -44.96 -1.80 -14.65
N LYS A 797 -43.64 -1.64 -14.54
CA LYS A 797 -42.83 -1.98 -13.37
C LYS A 797 -41.85 -0.84 -13.07
N SER A 798 -41.43 -0.75 -11.82
CA SER A 798 -40.29 0.05 -11.37
C SER A 798 -38.98 -0.47 -12.00
N ILE A 799 -37.93 0.35 -11.99
CA ILE A 799 -36.59 -0.10 -12.41
C ILE A 799 -36.05 -1.19 -11.48
N LEU A 800 -36.37 -1.08 -10.18
CA LEU A 800 -35.93 -1.99 -9.13
C LEU A 800 -36.51 -3.41 -9.24
N ALA A 801 -37.70 -3.56 -9.83
CA ALA A 801 -38.40 -4.85 -9.88
C ALA A 801 -37.67 -5.94 -10.71
N GLY A 802 -36.77 -5.54 -11.60
CA GLY A 802 -36.00 -6.43 -12.46
C GLY A 802 -34.59 -6.75 -11.96
N LEU A 803 -34.13 -6.08 -10.90
CA LEU A 803 -32.74 -6.16 -10.45
C LEU A 803 -32.40 -7.50 -9.82
N GLU A 804 -31.17 -7.94 -10.08
CA GLU A 804 -30.50 -9.10 -9.49
C GLU A 804 -29.36 -8.68 -8.56
N MET A 805 -28.72 -7.52 -8.82
CA MET A 805 -27.70 -6.90 -7.97
C MET A 805 -27.99 -5.40 -7.78
N VAL A 806 -27.74 -4.90 -6.57
CA VAL A 806 -27.78 -3.47 -6.27
C VAL A 806 -26.63 -3.09 -5.34
N LYS A 807 -25.91 -2.01 -5.67
CA LYS A 807 -24.95 -1.34 -4.78
C LYS A 807 -25.52 0.02 -4.39
N ILE A 808 -25.51 0.33 -3.10
CA ILE A 808 -25.89 1.62 -2.53
C ILE A 808 -24.74 2.05 -1.62
N ALA A 809 -23.85 2.90 -2.13
CA ALA A 809 -22.78 3.53 -1.36
C ALA A 809 -23.29 4.81 -0.67
N GLY A 810 -24.17 5.57 -1.34
CA GLY A 810 -24.87 6.70 -0.73
C GLY A 810 -26.24 6.89 -1.37
N LEU A 811 -27.28 7.06 -0.55
CA LEU A 811 -28.64 7.45 -0.98
C LEU A 811 -29.45 8.04 0.20
N PRO A 812 -29.05 9.18 0.78
CA PRO A 812 -29.75 9.73 1.93
C PRO A 812 -31.20 10.05 1.56
N SER A 813 -32.15 9.42 2.24
CA SER A 813 -33.56 9.47 1.88
C SER A 813 -34.45 9.08 3.05
N ASN A 814 -35.70 9.53 3.14
CA ASN A 814 -36.48 9.13 4.31
C ASN A 814 -36.85 7.63 4.32
N LYS A 815 -37.10 7.11 5.53
CA LYS A 815 -37.60 5.76 5.81
C LYS A 815 -38.64 5.23 4.83
N LYS A 816 -39.64 6.06 4.50
CA LYS A 816 -40.74 5.64 3.61
C LYS A 816 -40.25 5.38 2.19
N ALA A 817 -39.30 6.17 1.69
CA ALA A 817 -38.70 5.95 0.38
C ALA A 817 -37.87 4.66 0.35
N ARG A 818 -37.04 4.42 1.37
CA ARG A 818 -36.27 3.18 1.54
C ARG A 818 -37.17 1.93 1.60
N GLU A 819 -38.25 1.99 2.39
CA GLU A 819 -39.27 0.93 2.45
C GLU A 819 -39.89 0.66 1.07
N MET A 820 -40.26 1.71 0.33
CA MET A 820 -40.79 1.58 -1.03
C MET A 820 -39.79 0.91 -1.99
N MET A 821 -38.50 1.20 -1.87
CA MET A 821 -37.46 0.55 -2.68
C MET A 821 -37.36 -0.94 -2.36
N LEU A 822 -37.22 -1.30 -1.08
CA LEU A 822 -37.13 -2.69 -0.62
C LEU A 822 -38.34 -3.53 -1.04
N GLU A 823 -39.54 -2.95 -1.07
CA GLU A 823 -40.75 -3.62 -1.57
C GLU A 823 -40.67 -4.04 -3.05
N GLN A 824 -39.81 -3.40 -3.85
CA GLN A 824 -39.62 -3.72 -5.27
C GLN A 824 -38.52 -4.77 -5.50
N LEU A 825 -37.56 -4.93 -4.59
CA LEU A 825 -36.35 -5.75 -4.75
C LEU A 825 -36.57 -7.27 -4.51
N ALA A 826 -37.72 -7.80 -4.92
CA ALA A 826 -38.06 -9.21 -4.66
C ALA A 826 -37.23 -10.24 -5.45
N ASN A 827 -36.53 -9.81 -6.51
CA ASN A 827 -35.68 -10.66 -7.36
C ASN A 827 -34.18 -10.55 -7.06
N ILE A 828 -33.80 -9.73 -6.08
CA ILE A 828 -32.40 -9.46 -5.77
C ILE A 828 -31.69 -10.71 -5.23
N HIS A 829 -30.45 -10.94 -5.68
CA HIS A 829 -29.57 -12.03 -5.24
C HIS A 829 -28.33 -11.49 -4.50
N SER A 830 -27.86 -10.30 -4.86
CA SER A 830 -26.69 -9.64 -4.27
C SER A 830 -27.01 -8.21 -3.89
N ILE A 831 -26.60 -7.78 -2.70
CA ILE A 831 -26.71 -6.39 -2.23
C ILE A 831 -25.35 -5.95 -1.70
N ASN A 832 -24.89 -4.77 -2.09
CA ASN A 832 -23.76 -4.07 -1.46
C ASN A 832 -24.30 -2.78 -0.82
N LEU A 833 -24.10 -2.59 0.49
CA LEU A 833 -24.54 -1.41 1.23
C LEU A 833 -23.35 -0.80 1.98
N ASN A 834 -23.09 0.49 1.75
CA ASN A 834 -22.44 1.27 2.79
C ASN A 834 -23.51 1.64 3.84
N CYS A 835 -23.31 1.23 5.09
CA CYS A 835 -24.22 1.48 6.21
C CYS A 835 -23.71 2.61 7.12
N ASN A 836 -22.70 3.36 6.69
CA ASN A 836 -22.24 4.57 7.37
C ASN A 836 -23.29 5.68 7.20
N GLY A 837 -24.21 5.79 8.17
CA GLY A 837 -25.21 6.86 8.20
C GLY A 837 -26.65 6.38 8.01
N ASP A 838 -27.37 7.05 7.11
CA ASP A 838 -28.83 6.93 6.97
C ASP A 838 -29.22 5.58 6.30
N GLU A 839 -28.29 5.01 5.55
CA GLU A 839 -28.36 3.79 4.76
C GLU A 839 -28.38 2.53 5.64
N GLU A 840 -27.92 2.60 6.89
CA GLU A 840 -28.05 1.51 7.89
C GLU A 840 -29.50 1.03 7.99
N GLU A 841 -30.47 1.92 7.78
CA GLU A 841 -31.89 1.56 7.80
C GLU A 841 -32.26 0.54 6.70
N PHE A 842 -31.57 0.52 5.54
CA PHE A 842 -31.75 -0.55 4.56
C PHE A 842 -31.39 -1.91 5.17
N PHE A 843 -30.24 -2.01 5.84
CA PHE A 843 -29.79 -3.24 6.50
C PHE A 843 -30.76 -3.67 7.60
N ASP A 844 -31.17 -2.75 8.47
CA ASP A 844 -32.15 -2.99 9.53
C ASP A 844 -33.47 -3.55 9.00
N LYS A 845 -33.95 -2.99 7.89
CA LYS A 845 -35.19 -3.45 7.25
C LYS A 845 -35.06 -4.83 6.64
N LEU A 846 -33.88 -5.24 6.16
CA LEU A 846 -33.66 -6.60 5.68
C LEU A 846 -33.81 -7.65 6.80
N MET A 847 -33.65 -7.26 8.06
CA MET A 847 -33.95 -8.10 9.25
C MET A 847 -35.43 -8.12 9.62
N GLU A 848 -36.27 -7.20 9.15
CA GLU A 848 -37.68 -7.16 9.54
C GLU A 848 -38.45 -8.38 9.01
N THR A 849 -39.18 -9.04 9.92
CA THR A 849 -40.04 -10.17 9.59
C THR A 849 -41.50 -9.81 9.83
N SER A 850 -42.37 -10.12 8.88
CA SER A 850 -43.82 -10.03 9.04
C SER A 850 -44.47 -11.41 8.91
N THR A 851 -45.61 -11.62 9.56
CA THR A 851 -46.35 -12.88 9.46
C THR A 851 -47.46 -12.75 8.42
N SER A 852 -47.35 -13.51 7.34
CA SER A 852 -48.42 -13.59 6.34
C SER A 852 -49.67 -14.28 6.93
N GLY A 853 -50.84 -14.04 6.32
CA GLY A 853 -52.10 -14.68 6.74
C GLY A 853 -52.11 -16.22 6.69
N SER A 854 -51.10 -16.85 6.08
CA SER A 854 -50.86 -18.30 6.06
C SER A 854 -49.94 -18.79 7.19
N GLY A 855 -49.43 -17.90 8.05
CA GLY A 855 -48.49 -18.23 9.13
C GLY A 855 -47.02 -18.36 8.68
N GLN A 856 -46.71 -18.04 7.42
CA GLN A 856 -45.34 -18.03 6.90
C GLN A 856 -44.69 -16.66 7.17
N MET A 857 -43.47 -16.66 7.70
CA MET A 857 -42.67 -15.45 7.87
C MET A 857 -42.28 -14.90 6.50
N VAL A 858 -42.45 -13.59 6.33
CA VAL A 858 -42.12 -12.83 5.13
C VAL A 858 -41.02 -11.86 5.50
N VAL A 859 -39.94 -11.88 4.72
CA VAL A 859 -38.81 -10.96 4.81
C VAL A 859 -38.70 -10.16 3.52
N TYR A 860 -38.07 -9.00 3.60
CA TYR A 860 -37.62 -8.28 2.41
C TYR A 860 -36.56 -9.09 1.67
N CYS A 861 -36.46 -8.87 0.35
CA CYS A 861 -35.44 -9.49 -0.50
C CYS A 861 -35.31 -11.02 -0.29
N PRO A 862 -36.38 -11.82 -0.46
CA PRO A 862 -36.39 -13.23 -0.05
C PRO A 862 -35.44 -14.13 -0.85
N ARG A 863 -34.87 -13.64 -1.95
CA ARG A 863 -33.89 -14.34 -2.80
C ARG A 863 -32.45 -13.88 -2.60
N LEU A 864 -32.20 -12.94 -1.70
CA LEU A 864 -30.87 -12.44 -1.40
C LEU A 864 -30.01 -13.59 -0.85
N VAL A 865 -28.86 -13.82 -1.47
CA VAL A 865 -27.89 -14.89 -1.16
C VAL A 865 -26.55 -14.30 -0.74
N ASN A 866 -26.15 -13.18 -1.33
CA ASN A 866 -24.88 -12.51 -1.10
C ASN A 866 -25.14 -11.10 -0.55
N ILE A 867 -24.42 -10.71 0.49
CA ILE A 867 -24.46 -9.34 0.99
C ILE A 867 -23.03 -8.86 1.27
N ALA A 868 -22.73 -7.64 0.84
CA ALA A 868 -21.54 -6.90 1.24
C ALA A 868 -21.99 -5.68 2.06
N THR A 869 -21.34 -5.43 3.19
CA THR A 869 -21.64 -4.28 4.06
C THR A 869 -20.37 -3.58 4.50
N ASN A 870 -20.43 -2.25 4.57
CA ASN A 870 -19.53 -1.41 5.37
C ASN A 870 -20.34 -0.81 6.54
N GLY A 871 -19.77 -0.68 7.73
CA GLY A 871 -20.41 -0.06 8.90
C GLY A 871 -21.33 -0.99 9.71
N ILE A 872 -21.16 -2.32 9.63
CA ILE A 872 -22.00 -3.30 10.33
C ILE A 872 -21.16 -4.23 11.19
N ASP A 873 -21.39 -4.22 12.51
CA ASP A 873 -20.62 -5.04 13.44
C ASP A 873 -20.95 -6.56 13.35
N GLY A 874 -20.05 -7.39 13.89
CA GLY A 874 -20.19 -8.84 13.90
C GLY A 874 -21.46 -9.34 14.60
N LYS A 875 -21.98 -8.61 15.60
CA LYS A 875 -23.22 -8.93 16.32
C LYS A 875 -24.44 -8.72 15.43
N GLN A 876 -24.50 -7.59 14.76
CA GLN A 876 -25.55 -7.20 13.82
C GLN A 876 -25.57 -8.19 12.66
N MET A 877 -24.42 -8.48 12.05
CA MET A 877 -24.31 -9.44 10.95
C MET A 877 -24.74 -10.84 11.37
N LYS A 878 -24.25 -11.34 12.51
CA LYS A 878 -24.68 -12.63 13.09
C LYS A 878 -26.19 -12.69 13.28
N LYS A 879 -26.77 -11.66 13.90
CA LYS A 879 -28.22 -11.57 14.13
C LYS A 879 -28.98 -11.57 12.80
N PHE A 880 -28.50 -10.84 11.79
CA PHE A 880 -29.09 -10.83 10.45
C PHE A 880 -29.11 -12.24 9.85
N VAL A 881 -27.98 -12.96 9.88
CA VAL A 881 -27.89 -14.35 9.38
C VAL A 881 -28.84 -15.28 10.13
N GLU A 882 -28.93 -15.18 11.46
CA GLU A 882 -29.87 -15.97 12.27
C GLU A 882 -31.34 -15.72 11.90
N VAL A 883 -31.73 -14.44 11.79
CA VAL A 883 -33.10 -14.03 11.46
C VAL A 883 -33.50 -14.51 10.07
N ARG A 884 -32.61 -14.35 9.09
CA ARG A 884 -32.83 -14.76 7.70
C ARG A 884 -32.94 -16.28 7.57
N LYS A 885 -32.09 -17.03 8.29
CA LYS A 885 -32.16 -18.49 8.42
C LYS A 885 -33.48 -18.95 9.05
N ALA A 886 -33.92 -18.30 10.13
CA ALA A 886 -35.19 -18.60 10.79
C ALA A 886 -36.42 -18.30 9.92
N ALA A 887 -36.35 -17.27 9.08
CA ALA A 887 -37.38 -16.93 8.12
C ALA A 887 -37.42 -17.85 6.88
N GLY A 888 -36.47 -18.79 6.75
CA GLY A 888 -36.38 -19.72 5.61
C GLY A 888 -35.79 -19.11 4.34
N ALA A 889 -35.02 -18.02 4.47
CA ALA A 889 -34.34 -17.34 3.38
C ALA A 889 -32.86 -17.10 3.78
N PRO A 890 -32.03 -18.15 3.85
CA PRO A 890 -30.67 -18.07 4.36
C PRO A 890 -29.74 -17.27 3.43
N ILE A 891 -28.75 -16.62 4.04
CA ILE A 891 -27.61 -16.00 3.35
C ILE A 891 -26.52 -17.04 3.19
N ALA A 892 -25.86 -17.08 2.04
CA ALA A 892 -24.75 -17.99 1.79
C ALA A 892 -23.40 -17.28 1.91
N ARG A 893 -23.31 -16.03 1.43
CA ARG A 893 -22.06 -15.28 1.36
C ARG A 893 -22.22 -13.93 2.03
N VAL A 894 -21.26 -13.60 2.89
CA VAL A 894 -21.16 -12.29 3.53
C VAL A 894 -19.77 -11.74 3.29
N SER A 895 -19.72 -10.47 2.92
CA SER A 895 -18.50 -9.68 2.89
C SER A 895 -18.65 -8.50 3.85
N MET A 896 -17.69 -8.30 4.73
CA MET A 896 -17.69 -7.22 5.72
C MET A 896 -16.47 -6.33 5.50
N SER A 897 -16.56 -5.06 5.89
CA SER A 897 -15.39 -4.17 5.87
C SER A 897 -14.34 -4.70 6.85
N GLU A 898 -13.05 -4.54 6.55
CA GLU A 898 -11.97 -4.78 7.52
C GLU A 898 -12.05 -3.82 8.71
N ASP A 899 -12.68 -2.66 8.52
CA ASP A 899 -12.97 -1.69 9.58
C ASP A 899 -14.16 -2.10 10.47
N ASP A 900 -14.97 -3.09 10.05
CA ASP A 900 -16.10 -3.55 10.83
C ASP A 900 -15.63 -4.29 12.08
N VAL A 901 -16.15 -3.89 13.25
CA VAL A 901 -15.82 -4.55 14.52
C VAL A 901 -16.42 -5.94 14.56
N VAL A 902 -15.59 -6.98 14.36
CA VAL A 902 -15.98 -8.39 14.46
C VAL A 902 -15.08 -9.10 15.48
N ASP A 903 -15.68 -9.67 16.53
CA ASP A 903 -14.91 -10.47 17.49
C ASP A 903 -14.66 -11.90 16.99
N GLU A 904 -13.63 -12.58 17.52
CA GLU A 904 -13.26 -13.94 17.13
C GLU A 904 -14.43 -14.95 17.26
N ARG A 905 -15.36 -14.73 18.21
CA ARG A 905 -16.49 -15.63 18.45
C ARG A 905 -17.60 -15.43 17.43
N GLU A 906 -17.78 -14.20 16.98
CA GLU A 906 -18.71 -13.79 15.93
C GLU A 906 -18.22 -14.28 14.58
N GLU A 907 -16.95 -14.02 14.25
CA GLU A 907 -16.32 -14.50 13.03
C GLU A 907 -16.38 -16.04 12.93
N ALA A 908 -15.93 -16.75 13.97
CA ALA A 908 -15.98 -18.21 13.99
C ALA A 908 -17.41 -18.76 13.85
N TRP A 909 -18.40 -18.05 14.42
CA TRP A 909 -19.80 -18.41 14.25
C TRP A 909 -20.28 -18.17 12.82
N LEU A 910 -19.94 -17.03 12.22
CA LEU A 910 -20.28 -16.67 10.85
C LEU A 910 -19.69 -17.68 9.86
N ARG A 911 -18.41 -18.04 10.01
CA ARG A 911 -17.74 -19.07 9.18
C ARG A 911 -18.40 -20.46 9.28
N ASP A 912 -18.96 -20.83 10.43
CA ASP A 912 -19.71 -22.11 10.58
C ASP A 912 -21.13 -22.05 9.96
N HIS A 913 -21.67 -20.84 9.77
CA HIS A 913 -23.07 -20.64 9.35
C HIS A 913 -23.25 -20.16 7.92
N LEU A 914 -22.16 -19.74 7.27
CA LEU A 914 -22.08 -19.25 5.90
C LEU A 914 -21.28 -20.23 5.02
N GLU A 915 -21.46 -20.13 3.70
CA GLU A 915 -20.60 -20.83 2.73
C GLU A 915 -19.28 -20.08 2.52
N GLU A 916 -19.31 -18.75 2.64
CA GLU A 916 -18.19 -17.85 2.40
C GLU A 916 -18.32 -16.61 3.30
N LEU A 917 -17.23 -16.27 3.99
CA LEU A 917 -17.08 -15.04 4.75
C LEU A 917 -15.75 -14.42 4.33
N GLU A 918 -15.84 -13.22 3.78
CA GLU A 918 -14.69 -12.43 3.30
C GLU A 918 -14.70 -11.08 4.01
N PHE A 919 -13.51 -10.52 4.19
CA PHE A 919 -13.31 -9.15 4.65
C PHE A 919 -12.68 -8.37 3.49
N PHE A 920 -13.06 -7.11 3.33
CA PHE A 920 -12.54 -6.25 2.27
C PHE A 920 -12.19 -4.88 2.86
N GLU A 921 -11.12 -4.26 2.35
CA GLU A 921 -10.83 -2.87 2.63
C GLU A 921 -11.85 -1.99 1.88
N PRO A 922 -12.59 -1.11 2.58
CA PRO A 922 -13.51 -0.21 1.90
C PRO A 922 -12.69 0.74 1.04
N SER A 923 -13.12 0.97 -0.21
CA SER A 923 -12.43 1.96 -1.06
C SER A 923 -12.50 3.33 -0.41
N ASP A 924 -11.35 3.98 -0.20
CA ASP A 924 -11.18 5.26 0.48
C ASP A 924 -12.34 6.22 0.23
N GLU A 925 -13.16 6.42 1.26
CA GLU A 925 -14.02 7.59 1.31
C GLU A 925 -13.14 8.72 1.83
N GLU A 926 -12.86 9.73 1.00
CA GLU A 926 -12.38 11.02 1.49
C GLU A 926 -13.32 11.46 2.62
N GLU A 927 -12.85 11.34 3.86
CA GLU A 927 -13.58 11.84 5.02
C GLU A 927 -13.71 13.35 4.89
N ILE A 928 -14.83 13.81 4.32
CA ILE A 928 -15.21 15.22 4.40
C ILE A 928 -15.53 15.48 5.87
N GLU A 929 -14.55 15.97 6.63
CA GLU A 929 -14.75 16.56 7.94
C GLU A 929 -15.71 17.77 7.80
N VAL A 930 -17.01 17.53 7.95
CA VAL A 930 -17.98 18.59 8.09
C VAL A 930 -17.79 19.17 9.49
N ASP A 931 -17.10 20.30 9.58
CA ASP A 931 -16.92 21.08 10.81
C ASP A 931 -18.30 21.53 11.32
N VAL A 932 -18.88 20.74 12.25
CA VAL A 932 -20.17 21.06 12.88
C VAL A 932 -19.95 22.09 13.99
N SER A 933 -19.52 23.29 13.61
CA SER A 933 -19.64 24.47 14.45
C SER A 933 -20.13 25.65 13.63
N ASP A 934 -21.45 25.73 13.48
CA ASP A 934 -22.24 26.98 13.53
C ASP A 934 -23.72 26.67 13.21
N ILE A 935 -24.38 25.94 14.13
CA ILE A 935 -25.84 26.01 14.27
C ILE A 935 -26.12 26.87 15.49
N ASP A 936 -26.10 28.18 15.30
CA ASP A 936 -26.70 29.10 16.26
C ASP A 936 -28.23 28.97 16.16
N GLU A 937 -28.81 28.55 17.28
CA GLU A 937 -30.24 28.54 17.57
C GLU A 937 -30.81 29.98 17.47
N GLU A 938 -31.42 30.33 16.33
CA GLU A 938 -32.37 31.46 16.30
C GLU A 938 -33.80 30.93 16.41
N ASP A 939 -34.28 30.90 17.65
CA ASP A 939 -35.68 30.71 18.03
C ASP A 939 -36.61 31.70 17.31
N GLU A 940 -37.73 31.16 16.83
CA GLU A 940 -38.89 31.87 16.32
C GLU A 940 -39.49 32.81 17.38
N ASP A 941 -39.60 34.10 17.07
CA ASP A 941 -40.68 34.94 17.61
C ASP A 941 -41.31 35.77 16.49
N MET A 942 -42.44 35.26 16.03
CA MET A 942 -43.39 35.96 15.18
C MET A 942 -44.19 36.96 16.05
N ASP A 943 -44.07 38.27 15.82
CA ASP A 943 -45.20 39.20 16.04
C ASP A 943 -45.01 40.56 15.34
N THR A 944 -45.90 40.80 14.39
CA THR A 944 -46.60 42.05 14.03
C THR A 944 -45.98 43.41 14.43
N ASP A 945 -45.69 44.28 13.45
CA ASP A 945 -46.52 45.45 13.11
C ASP A 945 -45.79 46.48 12.20
N ASN A 946 -46.53 46.91 11.16
CA ASN A 946 -46.53 48.24 10.53
C ASN A 946 -45.20 48.92 10.10
N ALA A 947 -44.97 48.99 8.78
CA ALA A 947 -45.21 50.18 7.92
C ALA A 947 -44.46 50.07 6.59
#